data_AF-A0A936Y297-F1
#
_entry.id   AF-A0A936Y297-F1
#
_cell.length_a   1.000
_cell.length_b   1.000
_cell.length_c   1.000
_cell.angle_alpha   90.00
_cell.angle_beta   90.00
_cell.angle_gamma   90.00
#
_symmetry.space_group_name_H-M   'P 1'
#
loop_
_entity.id
_entity.type
_entity.pdbx_description
1 polymer ?
#
loop_
_entity_poly.entity_id
_entity_poly.type
_entity_poly.pdbx_seq_one_letter_code
_entity_poly.pdbx_strand_id
1 'polypeptide(L)'
;MRQLSIFITFIFCSNLIFAQLAGKGNTYAIVIGISDYKDTDIKKLSFSNRDAVVFADFLMSASGGSVPRQNIKLLIDSAATIGEVDKSFSWLKYNCKEGDKVYFYFSGHGETENVTMFRNGYLICYNTPSVAFVNMGLSIDRLNDIVTTLSTEIKAKVIVITDACHSGTMAGNKFKGNFFAGEQLMRKKKNEIRMASCKPDELSNEKADWGGGRGVFSYYLVNGLQGGLADNNKDQVVSVGELKSYMESAMANDPVLKNDGDVQTPVIKYDEDFQLATVVESETKKIKEQVINDSITQVMVMSTMPGAGAEEDAEPSDYFFNQLKKQSLEGLTDSFKLNTLANETIAFTLINSIKNSAITQTGKNKLLELESALKNDKERLARFNLDIASAFLDIGQNVITNYIKGDEAEMERRRYYNSKNNGYDVYTRIFVVALKLSKADKYYSTKAEVFLHYFTALALRLKIPLVEDQKPLIDSALQSLKKALAQEEYAAYIYNELGNIYQFKKEHAEAEKNFIKATQFSPDWALPYSNLGGLYTGLGDYEKAITACNTADSLEKDLHPVKVTMGYINEKKGNLLSAEEYYHNAIDINSRHFAPFERLGFVYMNTTDYARADSFFYEADLRKKGYHFKGNEWEIISGGKDKQQLSPMFCDYDTTNINPTDLFTFFIWGMDQYKYQNYDNAIRILKKVIALDGTNPLVFHYIGKIFFDQKKWEEAEVMFKLAKKYQLNLIDFNSYVDSVKKSVTYAYDNSCAAGFFLMSYYKRVEDYFFTGTMYEAWKHVEEAEINFKEAIRLDSVKLGGYLKLWQLYEKQGRFTEAEDVIKASIVVQSDSITEILDKDLPFDKRFVKKAGMTGKERCDRELNAFYRRAIEKIPEDGIWNYKLGTLLYSRAHLNTVIPYFDSIVWFPKLNKEFFIDYDFALNLHGKVINTDGDITKIINDDSFSISDESTTGTSSSISLDIIKGYENDGKNIKELKIPGTDELISLADPVILPRKDGITYLKRAAELLSDKETLADIHFKIGNIYLWAGSKKQAYPYFEKSLGMVSDNANARLKLVDIYAALYKNSSALKQLNYLYDSSQINFEKRMLLAEFNIHAGEFEKAGILLNKAEVIYPYRVPEITDLRGRLNMLANKPKQAIGFYENYSNQVSNDKHMISAYTLARLYAKTGNNNKAMQWLETAIGYGFNYTYVLQNDGYMLNLRKTAKWQKMINNISMKVYNKSKTVE
;
A
#
# COMPACT_ATOMS: atom_id res chain seq x y z
N MET A 1 57.90 -2.67 -67.87
CA MET A 1 57.06 -3.88 -68.03
C MET A 1 57.00 -4.76 -66.78
N ARG A 2 58.12 -5.19 -66.17
CA ARG A 2 58.08 -6.01 -64.92
C ARG A 2 57.32 -5.38 -63.74
N GLN A 3 57.42 -4.07 -63.51
CA GLN A 3 56.64 -3.38 -62.47
C GLN A 3 55.14 -3.26 -62.81
N LEU A 4 54.80 -3.19 -64.09
CA LEU A 4 53.40 -3.15 -64.54
C LEU A 4 52.73 -4.52 -64.38
N SER A 5 53.46 -5.61 -64.64
CA SER A 5 52.97 -6.97 -64.35
C SER A 5 52.76 -7.19 -62.87
N ILE A 6 53.69 -6.77 -61.99
CA ILE A 6 53.52 -6.93 -60.53
C ILE A 6 52.32 -6.13 -60.02
N PHE A 7 52.08 -4.92 -60.54
CA PHE A 7 50.94 -4.09 -60.13
C PHE A 7 49.60 -4.67 -60.61
N ILE A 8 49.55 -5.22 -61.83
CA ILE A 8 48.35 -5.88 -62.38
C ILE A 8 48.08 -7.21 -61.65
N THR A 9 49.11 -7.97 -61.30
CA THR A 9 48.96 -9.20 -60.48
C THR A 9 48.55 -8.86 -59.04
N PHE A 10 48.99 -7.74 -58.48
CA PHE A 10 48.56 -7.29 -57.16
C PHE A 10 47.11 -6.79 -57.16
N ILE A 11 46.66 -6.12 -58.23
CA ILE A 11 45.26 -5.71 -58.42
C ILE A 11 44.36 -6.91 -58.71
N PHE A 12 44.83 -7.91 -59.47
CA PHE A 12 44.08 -9.15 -59.69
C PHE A 12 44.02 -9.99 -58.41
N CYS A 13 45.11 -10.12 -57.65
CA CYS A 13 45.11 -10.82 -56.36
C CYS A 13 44.31 -10.06 -55.28
N SER A 14 44.35 -8.72 -55.25
CA SER A 14 43.52 -7.94 -54.32
C SER A 14 42.04 -7.98 -54.70
N ASN A 15 41.70 -7.96 -55.99
CA ASN A 15 40.31 -8.16 -56.43
C ASN A 15 39.84 -9.61 -56.29
N LEU A 16 40.72 -10.62 -56.37
CA LEU A 16 40.39 -12.00 -56.03
C LEU A 16 40.20 -12.18 -54.52
N ILE A 17 41.01 -11.52 -53.67
CA ILE A 17 40.84 -11.54 -52.21
C ILE A 17 39.59 -10.74 -51.80
N PHE A 18 39.29 -9.60 -52.44
CA PHE A 18 38.04 -8.87 -52.22
C PHE A 18 36.80 -9.58 -52.81
N ALA A 19 36.95 -10.37 -53.88
CA ALA A 19 35.88 -11.24 -54.38
C ALA A 19 35.70 -12.52 -53.53
N GLN A 20 36.75 -13.01 -52.87
CA GLN A 20 36.66 -14.10 -51.88
C GLN A 20 36.12 -13.61 -50.52
N LEU A 21 36.25 -12.32 -50.22
CA LEU A 21 35.62 -11.64 -49.07
C LEU A 21 34.22 -11.08 -49.38
N ALA A 22 33.83 -11.02 -50.66
CA ALA A 22 32.47 -10.71 -51.08
C ALA A 22 31.60 -11.96 -50.96
N GLY A 23 30.80 -12.06 -49.90
CA GLY A 23 29.57 -12.85 -49.95
C GLY A 23 29.30 -13.88 -48.84
N LYS A 24 29.68 -13.65 -47.58
CA LYS A 24 28.96 -14.28 -46.47
C LYS A 24 28.14 -13.22 -45.73
N GLY A 25 26.85 -13.15 -46.05
CA GLY A 25 25.90 -12.35 -45.28
C GLY A 25 25.92 -12.75 -43.80
N ASN A 26 25.57 -11.80 -42.93
CA ASN A 26 25.48 -12.03 -41.51
C ASN A 26 24.35 -13.04 -41.20
N THR A 27 24.45 -13.70 -40.05
CA THR A 27 23.36 -14.52 -39.53
C THR A 27 22.71 -13.81 -38.35
N TYR A 28 21.37 -13.75 -38.36
CA TYR A 28 20.54 -13.25 -37.26
C TYR A 28 19.54 -14.32 -36.84
N ALA A 29 19.16 -14.32 -35.56
CA ALA A 29 18.19 -15.27 -35.06
C ALA A 29 17.23 -14.65 -34.02
N ILE A 30 15.96 -15.04 -34.11
CA ILE A 30 14.98 -14.93 -33.03
C ILE A 30 14.73 -16.37 -32.57
N VAL A 31 15.00 -16.64 -31.30
CA VAL A 31 14.92 -17.99 -30.70
C VAL A 31 14.03 -17.90 -29.48
N ILE A 32 12.86 -18.51 -29.55
CA ILE A 32 11.79 -18.40 -28.56
C ILE A 32 11.52 -19.78 -27.96
N GLY A 33 11.48 -19.86 -26.63
CA GLY A 33 11.16 -21.09 -25.90
C GLY A 33 10.31 -20.82 -24.67
N ILE A 34 9.08 -21.34 -24.64
CA ILE A 34 8.11 -21.00 -23.59
C ILE A 34 7.64 -22.29 -22.91
N SER A 35 8.21 -22.55 -21.73
CA SER A 35 7.80 -23.64 -20.85
C SER A 35 6.77 -23.18 -19.84
N ASP A 36 6.94 -21.97 -19.30
CA ASP A 36 6.01 -21.35 -18.38
C ASP A 36 5.21 -20.22 -19.04
N TYR A 37 3.91 -20.16 -18.75
CA TYR A 37 2.97 -19.18 -19.29
C TYR A 37 2.39 -18.35 -18.15
N LYS A 38 2.14 -17.06 -18.40
CA LYS A 38 1.53 -16.16 -17.39
C LYS A 38 0.12 -16.62 -17.04
N ASP A 39 -0.59 -17.12 -18.05
CA ASP A 39 -1.91 -17.68 -17.91
C ASP A 39 -1.82 -19.14 -17.47
N THR A 40 -2.37 -19.43 -16.29
CA THR A 40 -2.29 -20.75 -15.66
C THR A 40 -3.18 -21.82 -16.30
N ASP A 41 -4.16 -21.41 -17.13
CA ASP A 41 -5.01 -22.36 -17.84
C ASP A 41 -4.29 -22.93 -19.07
N ILE A 42 -3.19 -22.30 -19.46
CA ILE A 42 -2.29 -22.82 -20.48
C ILE A 42 -1.41 -23.89 -19.83
N LYS A 43 -1.51 -25.13 -20.33
CA LYS A 43 -0.71 -26.25 -19.82
C LYS A 43 0.78 -25.90 -19.85
N LYS A 44 1.49 -25.99 -18.73
CA LYS A 44 2.95 -25.80 -18.73
C LYS A 44 3.65 -26.89 -19.56
N LEU A 45 4.68 -26.47 -20.28
CA LEU A 45 5.62 -27.38 -20.92
C LEU A 45 6.87 -27.53 -20.03
N SER A 46 7.64 -28.58 -20.26
CA SER A 46 8.73 -29.00 -19.39
C SER A 46 10.08 -28.54 -19.93
N PHE A 47 10.25 -28.48 -21.26
CA PHE A 47 11.57 -28.38 -21.89
C PHE A 47 11.66 -27.37 -23.05
N SER A 48 10.58 -26.72 -23.48
CA SER A 48 10.61 -25.73 -24.57
C SER A 48 11.60 -24.57 -24.38
N ASN A 49 11.71 -24.03 -23.16
CA ASN A 49 12.71 -23.03 -22.81
C ASN A 49 14.15 -23.55 -22.98
N ARG A 50 14.41 -24.80 -22.59
CA ARG A 50 15.70 -25.46 -22.77
C ARG A 50 16.00 -25.74 -24.24
N ASP A 51 15.01 -26.12 -25.03
CA ASP A 51 15.19 -26.31 -26.46
C ASP A 51 15.64 -25.04 -27.17
N ALA A 52 15.06 -23.89 -26.81
CA ALA A 52 15.49 -22.59 -27.29
C ALA A 52 16.94 -22.25 -26.87
N VAL A 53 17.31 -22.51 -25.61
CA VAL A 53 18.70 -22.30 -25.14
C VAL A 53 19.67 -23.16 -25.95
N VAL A 54 19.39 -24.45 -26.10
CA VAL A 54 20.27 -25.37 -26.82
C VAL A 54 20.38 -25.01 -28.30
N PHE A 55 19.28 -24.57 -28.93
CA PHE A 55 19.33 -24.12 -30.32
C PHE A 55 20.14 -22.83 -30.48
N ALA A 56 20.04 -21.89 -29.53
CA ALA A 56 20.87 -20.68 -29.53
C ALA A 56 22.36 -21.00 -29.32
N ASP A 57 22.68 -21.96 -28.44
CA ASP A 57 24.04 -22.44 -28.23
C ASP A 57 24.62 -23.10 -29.49
N PHE A 58 23.80 -23.87 -30.22
CA PHE A 58 24.17 -24.38 -31.53
C PHE A 58 24.56 -23.25 -32.49
N LEU A 59 23.75 -22.20 -32.63
CA LEU A 59 24.09 -21.09 -33.54
C LEU A 59 25.40 -20.38 -33.16
N MET A 60 25.72 -20.29 -31.86
CA MET A 60 26.98 -19.71 -31.39
C MET A 60 28.20 -20.65 -31.55
N SER A 61 27.97 -21.95 -31.74
CA SER A 61 29.02 -22.95 -31.95
C SER A 61 29.71 -22.80 -33.31
N ALA A 62 30.88 -23.43 -33.48
CA ALA A 62 31.58 -23.42 -34.76
C ALA A 62 30.74 -24.10 -35.86
N SER A 63 30.01 -25.17 -35.51
CA SER A 63 29.13 -25.87 -36.46
C SER A 63 27.94 -25.03 -36.91
N GLY A 64 27.41 -24.19 -36.03
CA GLY A 64 26.31 -23.25 -36.31
C GLY A 64 26.74 -21.93 -36.96
N GLY A 65 28.04 -21.75 -37.22
CA GLY A 65 28.58 -20.59 -37.92
C GLY A 65 29.13 -19.49 -37.03
N SER A 66 29.37 -19.76 -35.75
CA SER A 66 29.93 -18.82 -34.76
C SER A 66 29.16 -17.51 -34.69
N VAL A 67 27.82 -17.61 -34.69
CA VAL A 67 26.95 -16.43 -34.74
C VAL A 67 27.19 -15.56 -33.49
N PRO A 68 27.51 -14.26 -33.65
CA PRO A 68 27.72 -13.38 -32.50
C PRO A 68 26.48 -13.32 -31.61
N ARG A 69 26.66 -13.36 -30.28
CA ARG A 69 25.55 -13.33 -29.30
C ARG A 69 24.59 -12.16 -29.53
N GLN A 70 25.11 -10.99 -29.90
CA GLN A 70 24.32 -9.78 -30.21
C GLN A 70 23.39 -9.92 -31.42
N ASN A 71 23.65 -10.90 -32.30
CA ASN A 71 22.81 -11.25 -33.44
C ASN A 71 21.76 -12.34 -33.10
N ILE A 72 21.62 -12.72 -31.83
CA ILE A 72 20.64 -13.72 -31.38
C ILE A 72 19.74 -13.08 -30.32
N LYS A 73 18.44 -13.00 -30.60
CA LYS A 73 17.40 -12.66 -29.63
C LYS A 73 16.84 -13.95 -29.03
N LEU A 74 17.37 -14.34 -27.87
CA LEU A 74 16.89 -15.48 -27.10
C LEU A 74 15.83 -15.02 -26.10
N LEU A 75 14.58 -15.42 -26.32
CA LEU A 75 13.43 -15.07 -25.49
C LEU A 75 12.87 -16.34 -24.83
N ILE A 76 13.03 -16.46 -23.52
CA ILE A 76 12.55 -17.63 -22.76
C ILE A 76 11.52 -17.23 -21.70
N ASP A 77 10.48 -18.04 -21.57
CA ASP A 77 9.41 -17.90 -20.57
C ASP A 77 8.93 -16.44 -20.46
N SER A 78 9.06 -15.81 -19.29
CA SER A 78 8.62 -14.43 -19.03
C SER A 78 9.22 -13.35 -19.95
N ALA A 79 10.34 -13.64 -20.62
CA ALA A 79 10.95 -12.73 -21.60
C ALA A 79 10.29 -12.82 -22.99
N ALA A 80 9.52 -13.86 -23.27
CA ALA A 80 8.86 -14.10 -24.55
C ALA A 80 7.42 -13.53 -24.58
N THR A 81 7.26 -12.26 -24.22
CA THR A 81 5.97 -11.56 -24.40
C THR A 81 5.73 -11.28 -25.88
N ILE A 82 4.46 -11.10 -26.27
CA ILE A 82 4.11 -10.72 -27.64
C ILE A 82 4.83 -9.42 -28.06
N GLY A 83 4.96 -8.44 -27.15
CA GLY A 83 5.67 -7.19 -27.40
C GLY A 83 7.17 -7.36 -27.68
N GLU A 84 7.86 -8.26 -26.97
CA GLU A 84 9.29 -8.54 -27.21
C GLU A 84 9.51 -9.37 -28.48
N VAL A 85 8.59 -10.28 -28.80
CA VAL A 85 8.63 -11.05 -30.05
C VAL A 85 8.43 -10.12 -31.25
N ASP A 86 7.40 -9.26 -31.21
CA ASP A 86 7.17 -8.26 -32.27
C ASP A 86 8.33 -7.27 -32.41
N LYS A 87 8.94 -6.87 -31.29
CA LYS A 87 10.11 -5.98 -31.27
C LYS A 87 11.29 -6.63 -31.96
N SER A 88 11.45 -7.93 -31.75
CA SER A 88 12.50 -8.72 -32.40
C SER A 88 12.28 -8.80 -33.92
N PHE A 89 11.04 -8.84 -34.40
CA PHE A 89 10.76 -8.75 -35.85
C PHE A 89 11.13 -7.40 -36.45
N SER A 90 10.81 -6.29 -35.77
CA SER A 90 11.23 -4.97 -36.23
C SER A 90 12.77 -4.87 -36.23
N TRP A 91 13.43 -5.38 -35.19
CA TRP A 91 14.90 -5.48 -35.15
C TRP A 91 15.48 -6.23 -36.37
N LEU A 92 14.91 -7.35 -36.78
CA LEU A 92 15.34 -8.04 -38.00
C LEU A 92 15.20 -7.17 -39.24
N LYS A 93 14.04 -6.53 -39.44
CA LYS A 93 13.78 -5.68 -40.61
C LYS A 93 14.79 -4.53 -40.75
N TYR A 94 15.27 -3.99 -39.64
CA TYR A 94 16.24 -2.89 -39.64
C TYR A 94 17.69 -3.32 -39.83
N ASN A 95 18.06 -4.53 -39.40
CA ASN A 95 19.47 -4.96 -39.37
C ASN A 95 19.84 -5.93 -40.51
N CYS A 96 18.86 -6.63 -41.08
CA CYS A 96 19.09 -7.57 -42.17
C CYS A 96 19.32 -6.86 -43.51
N LYS A 97 20.22 -7.41 -44.30
CA LYS A 97 20.57 -6.97 -45.66
C LYS A 97 20.45 -8.13 -46.65
N GLU A 98 20.53 -7.80 -47.94
CA GLU A 98 20.54 -8.80 -49.01
C GLU A 98 21.65 -9.83 -48.80
N GLY A 99 21.30 -11.12 -48.87
CA GLY A 99 22.23 -12.23 -48.66
C GLY A 99 22.44 -12.68 -47.22
N ASP A 100 21.90 -11.98 -46.23
CA ASP A 100 21.93 -12.41 -44.82
C ASP A 100 21.09 -13.69 -44.59
N LYS A 101 21.42 -14.46 -43.55
CA LYS A 101 20.60 -15.59 -43.07
C LYS A 101 19.81 -15.19 -41.83
N VAL A 102 18.55 -15.60 -41.75
CA VAL A 102 17.67 -15.30 -40.63
C VAL A 102 17.03 -16.58 -40.12
N TYR A 103 17.20 -16.88 -38.83
CA TYR A 103 16.48 -17.94 -38.15
C TYR A 103 15.32 -17.38 -37.32
N PHE A 104 14.13 -17.94 -37.49
CA PHE A 104 13.04 -17.81 -36.55
C PHE A 104 12.78 -19.20 -35.97
N TYR A 105 13.15 -19.40 -34.71
CA TYR A 105 12.94 -20.64 -33.98
C TYR A 105 11.92 -20.40 -32.86
N PHE A 106 10.88 -21.21 -32.78
CA PHE A 106 9.85 -21.14 -31.75
C PHE A 106 9.58 -22.53 -31.18
N SER A 107 9.69 -22.70 -29.86
CA SER A 107 9.26 -23.89 -29.13
C SER A 107 8.23 -23.48 -28.06
N GLY A 108 7.05 -24.08 -28.11
CA GLY A 108 5.93 -23.70 -27.24
C GLY A 108 4.57 -24.13 -27.80
N HIS A 109 3.49 -23.51 -27.31
CA HIS A 109 2.13 -23.79 -27.79
C HIS A 109 1.79 -23.05 -29.08
N GLY A 110 1.06 -23.75 -29.96
CA GLY A 110 0.36 -23.18 -31.10
C GLY A 110 -1.12 -23.55 -31.05
N GLU A 111 -1.99 -22.62 -31.46
CA GLU A 111 -3.44 -22.73 -31.35
C GLU A 111 -4.14 -22.27 -32.65
N THR A 112 -5.35 -22.77 -32.90
CA THR A 112 -6.18 -22.37 -34.05
C THR A 112 -7.48 -21.72 -33.60
N GLU A 113 -7.82 -20.58 -34.20
CA GLU A 113 -9.14 -20.00 -33.98
C GLU A 113 -10.23 -20.80 -34.72
N ASN A 114 -11.43 -20.84 -34.15
CA ASN A 114 -12.56 -21.59 -34.68
C ASN A 114 -13.72 -20.69 -35.12
N VAL A 115 -13.50 -19.38 -35.13
CA VAL A 115 -14.56 -18.37 -35.28
C VAL A 115 -14.76 -17.98 -36.73
N THR A 116 -13.68 -17.87 -37.49
CA THR A 116 -13.75 -17.61 -38.93
C THR A 116 -13.70 -18.89 -39.75
N MET A 117 -14.20 -18.81 -40.98
CA MET A 117 -14.08 -19.88 -41.97
C MET A 117 -12.61 -20.24 -42.27
N PHE A 118 -11.67 -19.30 -42.07
CA PHE A 118 -10.26 -19.48 -42.39
C PHE A 118 -9.45 -20.17 -41.30
N ARG A 119 -9.97 -20.23 -40.07
CA ARG A 119 -9.35 -20.88 -38.90
C ARG A 119 -7.87 -20.54 -38.75
N ASN A 120 -7.58 -19.25 -38.61
CA ASN A 120 -6.22 -18.75 -38.54
C ASN A 120 -5.43 -19.33 -37.36
N GLY A 121 -4.15 -19.64 -37.60
CA GLY A 121 -3.25 -20.16 -36.58
C GLY A 121 -2.52 -19.07 -35.81
N TYR A 122 -2.17 -19.37 -34.57
CA TYR A 122 -1.49 -18.48 -33.63
C TYR A 122 -0.39 -19.23 -32.86
N LEU A 123 0.73 -18.56 -32.64
CA LEU A 123 1.75 -18.98 -31.68
C LEU A 123 1.49 -18.26 -30.35
N ILE A 124 1.48 -19.01 -29.26
CA ILE A 124 1.11 -18.50 -27.93
C ILE A 124 2.35 -17.93 -27.25
N CYS A 125 2.34 -16.63 -26.95
CA CYS A 125 3.40 -15.97 -26.20
C CYS A 125 3.12 -16.02 -24.69
N TYR A 126 4.13 -15.68 -23.87
CA TYR A 126 4.04 -15.77 -22.41
C TYR A 126 2.81 -15.07 -21.81
N ASN A 127 2.43 -13.90 -22.34
CA ASN A 127 1.32 -13.06 -21.86
C ASN A 127 0.03 -13.16 -22.69
N THR A 128 -0.09 -14.16 -23.56
CA THR A 128 -1.32 -14.41 -24.34
C THR A 128 -2.36 -15.13 -23.46
N PRO A 129 -3.62 -14.65 -23.39
CA PRO A 129 -4.69 -15.34 -22.66
C PRO A 129 -5.25 -16.53 -23.45
N SER A 130 -5.59 -17.61 -22.76
CA SER A 130 -6.12 -18.86 -23.32
C SER A 130 -7.47 -18.71 -24.02
N VAL A 131 -8.34 -17.82 -23.54
CA VAL A 131 -9.72 -17.67 -24.07
C VAL A 131 -9.86 -16.57 -25.13
N ALA A 132 -8.83 -15.73 -25.33
CA ALA A 132 -8.88 -14.57 -26.24
C ALA A 132 -7.62 -14.40 -27.11
N PHE A 133 -6.90 -15.49 -27.36
CA PHE A 133 -5.64 -15.49 -28.11
C PHE A 133 -5.74 -14.91 -29.53
N VAL A 134 -6.93 -14.94 -30.17
CA VAL A 134 -7.15 -14.47 -31.56
C VAL A 134 -6.66 -13.04 -31.82
N ASN A 135 -6.70 -12.15 -30.83
CA ASN A 135 -6.25 -10.76 -30.96
C ASN A 135 -4.96 -10.45 -30.17
N MET A 136 -4.50 -11.43 -29.38
CA MET A 136 -3.57 -11.26 -28.27
C MET A 136 -2.38 -12.25 -28.31
N GLY A 137 -2.38 -13.17 -29.26
CA GLY A 137 -1.27 -14.06 -29.62
C GLY A 137 -0.61 -13.66 -30.94
N LEU A 138 0.52 -14.29 -31.26
CA LEU A 138 1.23 -14.04 -32.50
C LEU A 138 0.53 -14.77 -33.66
N SER A 139 -0.16 -14.04 -34.53
CA SER A 139 -0.80 -14.68 -35.69
C SER A 139 0.24 -15.22 -36.68
N ILE A 140 -0.04 -16.38 -37.26
CA ILE A 140 0.81 -16.98 -38.29
C ILE A 140 0.85 -16.11 -39.55
N ASP A 141 -0.25 -15.40 -39.87
CA ASP A 141 -0.27 -14.42 -40.96
C ASP A 141 0.73 -13.29 -40.72
N ARG A 142 0.81 -12.77 -39.49
CA ARG A 142 1.79 -11.74 -39.14
C ARG A 142 3.22 -12.25 -39.31
N LEU A 143 3.50 -13.46 -38.82
CA LEU A 143 4.80 -14.12 -39.04
C LEU A 143 5.09 -14.25 -40.54
N ASN A 144 4.12 -14.69 -41.34
CA ASN A 144 4.24 -14.85 -42.77
C ASN A 144 4.52 -13.52 -43.50
N ASP A 145 3.84 -12.44 -43.12
CA ASP A 145 4.09 -11.11 -43.68
C ASP A 145 5.54 -10.68 -43.42
N ILE A 146 6.02 -10.85 -42.19
CA ILE A 146 7.39 -10.49 -41.83
C ILE A 146 8.39 -11.37 -42.59
N VAL A 147 8.20 -12.68 -42.58
CA VAL A 147 9.07 -13.62 -43.28
C VAL A 147 9.11 -13.31 -44.77
N THR A 148 7.97 -12.99 -45.39
CA THR A 148 7.87 -12.59 -46.79
C THR A 148 8.61 -11.28 -47.05
N THR A 149 8.44 -10.26 -46.21
CA THR A 149 9.23 -9.00 -46.31
C THR A 149 10.73 -9.29 -46.29
N LEU A 150 11.20 -10.11 -45.33
CA LEU A 150 12.61 -10.46 -45.21
C LEU A 150 13.12 -11.27 -46.43
N SER A 151 12.35 -12.25 -46.89
CA SER A 151 12.76 -13.18 -47.95
C SER A 151 12.65 -12.59 -49.36
N THR A 152 11.67 -11.72 -49.62
CA THR A 152 11.39 -11.17 -50.96
C THR A 152 11.85 -9.73 -51.14
N GLU A 153 11.65 -8.85 -50.15
CA GLU A 153 12.04 -7.43 -50.29
C GLU A 153 13.50 -7.23 -49.92
N ILE A 154 13.91 -7.76 -48.76
CA ILE A 154 15.31 -7.69 -48.30
C ILE A 154 16.17 -8.76 -49.00
N LYS A 155 15.55 -9.84 -49.49
CA LYS A 155 16.23 -11.00 -50.09
C LYS A 155 17.21 -11.70 -49.14
N ALA A 156 16.86 -11.76 -47.87
CA ALA A 156 17.52 -12.62 -46.90
C ALA A 156 17.09 -14.09 -47.11
N LYS A 157 17.94 -15.04 -46.69
CA LYS A 157 17.58 -16.45 -46.58
C LYS A 157 16.93 -16.68 -45.23
N VAL A 158 15.63 -17.00 -45.21
CA VAL A 158 14.87 -17.10 -43.96
C VAL A 158 14.55 -18.55 -43.64
N ILE A 159 14.85 -18.99 -42.43
CA ILE A 159 14.62 -20.34 -41.92
C ILE A 159 13.64 -20.22 -40.75
N VAL A 160 12.43 -20.76 -40.93
CA VAL A 160 11.38 -20.79 -39.91
C VAL A 160 11.30 -22.20 -39.35
N ILE A 161 11.46 -22.34 -38.04
CA ILE A 161 11.44 -23.61 -37.32
C ILE A 161 10.44 -23.46 -36.16
N THR A 162 9.42 -24.30 -36.15
CA THR A 162 8.44 -24.31 -35.06
C THR A 162 8.35 -25.70 -34.45
N ASP A 163 8.82 -25.82 -33.21
CA ASP A 163 8.51 -26.92 -32.32
C ASP A 163 7.24 -26.61 -31.52
N ALA A 164 6.14 -26.47 -32.27
CA ALA A 164 4.84 -26.12 -31.74
C ALA A 164 3.77 -26.88 -32.52
N CYS A 165 3.10 -27.80 -31.84
CA CYS A 165 1.92 -28.51 -32.35
C CYS A 165 0.94 -28.71 -31.19
N HIS A 166 -0.35 -28.48 -31.47
CA HIS A 166 -1.53 -28.71 -30.63
C HIS A 166 -1.25 -29.27 -29.22
N SER A 167 -1.23 -28.42 -28.19
CA SER A 167 -1.44 -28.94 -26.84
C SER A 167 -2.90 -29.23 -26.66
N GLY A 168 -3.22 -30.48 -26.32
CA GLY A 168 -4.59 -30.89 -26.05
C GLY A 168 -5.34 -29.88 -25.18
N THR A 169 -6.36 -29.25 -25.77
CA THR A 169 -7.46 -28.52 -25.11
C THR A 169 -7.01 -27.47 -24.09
N MET A 170 -6.52 -26.32 -24.56
CA MET A 170 -6.37 -25.13 -23.69
C MET A 170 -7.72 -24.56 -23.20
N ALA A 171 -8.87 -24.99 -23.75
CA ALA A 171 -10.20 -24.49 -23.38
C ALA A 171 -11.36 -25.49 -23.60
N GLY A 172 -11.19 -26.79 -23.33
CA GLY A 172 -12.31 -27.75 -23.35
C GLY A 172 -12.98 -28.03 -24.72
N ASN A 173 -12.49 -27.43 -25.80
CA ASN A 173 -13.01 -27.66 -27.14
C ASN A 173 -12.68 -29.10 -27.62
N LYS A 174 -13.70 -29.98 -27.59
CA LYS A 174 -13.64 -31.37 -28.09
C LYS A 174 -13.53 -31.51 -29.60
N PHE A 175 -13.25 -30.43 -30.34
CA PHE A 175 -13.15 -30.47 -31.79
C PHE A 175 -11.73 -30.88 -32.21
N LYS A 176 -11.58 -32.14 -32.64
CA LYS A 176 -10.46 -32.64 -33.45
C LYS A 176 -10.51 -32.06 -34.87
N GLY A 177 -10.49 -30.74 -34.98
CA GLY A 177 -10.67 -29.97 -36.20
C GLY A 177 -9.37 -29.72 -36.96
N ASN A 178 -8.73 -30.81 -37.41
CA ASN A 178 -7.62 -30.87 -38.35
C ASN A 178 -7.71 -29.80 -39.46
N PHE A 179 -6.59 -29.16 -39.83
CA PHE A 179 -6.07 -28.97 -41.21
C PHE A 179 -5.28 -27.64 -41.42
N PHE A 180 -5.70 -26.49 -40.88
CA PHE A 180 -5.29 -25.19 -41.45
C PHE A 180 -4.04 -24.49 -40.87
N ALA A 181 -3.75 -24.51 -39.56
CA ALA A 181 -2.58 -23.79 -39.02
C ALA A 181 -1.24 -24.32 -39.55
N GLY A 182 -1.09 -25.65 -39.64
CA GLY A 182 0.09 -26.27 -40.23
C GLY A 182 0.25 -25.89 -41.71
N GLU A 183 -0.83 -25.86 -42.49
CA GLU A 183 -0.74 -25.40 -43.89
C GLU A 183 -0.38 -23.92 -44.00
N GLN A 184 -1.00 -23.05 -43.20
CA GLN A 184 -0.70 -21.61 -43.16
C GLN A 184 0.76 -21.34 -42.80
N LEU A 185 1.28 -22.03 -41.78
CA LEU A 185 2.66 -21.93 -41.37
C LEU A 185 3.61 -22.39 -42.48
N MET A 186 3.23 -23.45 -43.20
CA MET A 186 4.05 -24.04 -44.26
C MET A 186 3.83 -23.37 -45.64
N ARG A 187 3.17 -22.21 -45.69
CA ARG A 187 3.11 -21.33 -46.89
C ARG A 187 4.45 -20.67 -47.08
N LYS A 188 5.17 -21.12 -48.11
CA LYS A 188 6.56 -20.77 -48.35
C LYS A 188 6.68 -19.90 -49.61
N LYS A 189 7.61 -18.93 -49.61
CA LYS A 189 8.05 -18.18 -50.79
C LYS A 189 9.51 -18.52 -51.16
N LYS A 190 10.06 -17.83 -52.16
CA LYS A 190 11.46 -17.97 -52.56
C LYS A 190 12.37 -17.54 -51.40
N ASN A 191 13.57 -18.14 -51.28
CA ASN A 191 14.54 -17.88 -50.21
C ASN A 191 14.06 -18.28 -48.79
N GLU A 192 13.05 -19.13 -48.68
CA GLU A 192 12.55 -19.62 -47.38
C GLU A 192 12.76 -21.13 -47.22
N ILE A 193 13.11 -21.53 -46.00
CA ILE A 193 12.96 -22.89 -45.48
C ILE A 193 11.97 -22.84 -44.33
N ARG A 194 11.04 -23.80 -44.30
CA ARG A 194 10.08 -23.93 -43.21
C ARG A 194 10.10 -25.35 -42.65
N MET A 195 10.14 -25.46 -41.33
CA MET A 195 10.19 -26.70 -40.58
C MET A 195 9.16 -26.65 -39.46
N ALA A 196 8.31 -27.66 -39.39
CA ALA A 196 7.38 -27.87 -38.29
C ALA A 196 7.66 -29.23 -37.64
N SER A 197 7.48 -29.32 -36.32
CA SER A 197 7.86 -30.50 -35.56
C SER A 197 7.02 -31.75 -35.83
N CYS A 198 5.81 -31.58 -36.34
CA CYS A 198 4.86 -32.65 -36.58
C CYS A 198 3.92 -32.31 -37.76
N LYS A 199 3.18 -33.31 -38.28
CA LYS A 199 2.08 -33.06 -39.23
C LYS A 199 0.86 -32.44 -38.54
N PRO A 200 -0.07 -31.82 -39.30
CA PRO A 200 -1.24 -31.15 -38.73
C PRO A 200 -2.15 -32.02 -37.83
N ASP A 201 -2.06 -33.35 -37.91
CA ASP A 201 -2.85 -34.33 -37.17
C ASP A 201 -2.06 -35.06 -36.05
N GLU A 202 -0.82 -34.66 -35.80
CA GLU A 202 0.10 -35.23 -34.80
C GLU A 202 0.36 -34.24 -33.64
N LEU A 203 0.96 -34.72 -32.55
CA LEU A 203 1.33 -33.90 -31.38
C LEU A 203 2.86 -33.74 -31.31
N SER A 204 3.34 -32.61 -30.77
CA SER A 204 4.76 -32.48 -30.42
C SER A 204 5.02 -33.01 -29.01
N ASN A 205 6.05 -33.86 -28.87
CA ASN A 205 6.36 -34.56 -27.63
C ASN A 205 7.66 -34.05 -26.98
N GLU A 206 7.65 -33.97 -25.65
CA GLU A 206 8.80 -33.58 -24.82
C GLU A 206 8.96 -34.52 -23.62
N LYS A 207 10.20 -34.97 -23.34
CA LYS A 207 10.52 -35.91 -22.25
C LYS A 207 11.95 -35.76 -21.77
N ALA A 208 12.19 -36.23 -20.55
CA ALA A 208 13.51 -36.32 -19.93
C ALA A 208 14.47 -37.26 -20.69
N ASP A 209 13.92 -38.25 -21.41
CA ASP A 209 14.68 -39.27 -22.13
C ASP A 209 15.52 -38.71 -23.29
N TRP A 210 15.13 -37.56 -23.84
CA TRP A 210 15.86 -36.92 -24.93
C TRP A 210 16.87 -35.90 -24.38
N GLY A 211 18.15 -36.30 -24.25
CA GLY A 211 19.23 -35.40 -23.85
C GLY A 211 19.09 -34.84 -22.42
N GLY A 212 18.46 -35.59 -21.52
CA GLY A 212 18.15 -35.17 -20.15
C GLY A 212 16.98 -34.20 -20.03
N GLY A 213 16.14 -34.04 -21.07
CA GLY A 213 14.95 -33.18 -21.07
C GLY A 213 14.86 -32.22 -22.25
N ARG A 214 14.18 -32.62 -23.33
CA ARG A 214 14.00 -31.85 -24.58
C ARG A 214 12.73 -32.28 -25.33
N GLY A 215 12.28 -31.50 -26.30
CA GLY A 215 11.37 -31.93 -27.36
C GLY A 215 12.05 -32.88 -28.34
N VAL A 216 11.40 -33.96 -28.75
CA VAL A 216 12.01 -34.98 -29.64
C VAL A 216 12.47 -34.40 -30.97
N PHE A 217 11.68 -33.49 -31.55
CA PHE A 217 12.03 -32.77 -32.76
C PHE A 217 13.28 -31.91 -32.56
N SER A 218 13.29 -31.10 -31.51
CA SER A 218 14.41 -30.21 -31.18
C SER A 218 15.70 -30.96 -30.83
N TYR A 219 15.57 -32.13 -30.18
CA TYR A 219 16.68 -33.05 -29.90
C TYR A 219 17.34 -33.54 -31.20
N TYR A 220 16.56 -34.13 -32.11
CA TYR A 220 17.10 -34.64 -33.36
C TYR A 220 17.54 -33.52 -34.31
N LEU A 221 16.86 -32.37 -34.33
CA LEU A 221 17.27 -31.20 -35.11
C LEU A 221 18.69 -30.77 -34.78
N VAL A 222 18.99 -30.54 -33.50
CA VAL A 222 20.32 -30.07 -33.07
C VAL A 222 21.37 -31.17 -33.25
N ASN A 223 21.04 -32.43 -32.98
CA ASN A 223 21.97 -33.54 -33.18
C ASN A 223 22.33 -33.77 -34.65
N GLY A 224 21.36 -33.60 -35.55
CA GLY A 224 21.59 -33.67 -37.00
C GLY A 224 22.50 -32.55 -37.48
N LEU A 225 22.27 -31.33 -36.99
CA LEU A 225 23.03 -30.13 -37.35
C LEU A 225 24.43 -30.09 -36.71
N GLN A 226 24.51 -29.97 -35.39
CA GLN A 226 25.77 -29.78 -34.66
C GLN A 226 26.57 -31.08 -34.53
N GLY A 227 25.88 -32.21 -34.35
CA GLY A 227 26.53 -33.51 -34.22
C GLY A 227 27.02 -34.09 -35.54
N GLY A 228 26.76 -33.41 -36.67
CA GLY A 228 27.07 -33.91 -38.01
C GLY A 228 26.42 -35.26 -38.31
N LEU A 229 25.37 -35.65 -37.59
CA LEU A 229 24.72 -36.94 -37.75
C LEU A 229 23.86 -37.00 -39.03
N ALA A 230 23.52 -35.83 -39.58
CA ALA A 230 22.82 -35.74 -40.86
C ALA A 230 23.76 -35.75 -42.08
N ASP A 231 25.07 -35.51 -41.90
CA ASP A 231 26.07 -35.51 -42.99
C ASP A 231 26.29 -36.94 -43.52
N ASN A 232 25.41 -37.33 -44.45
CA ASN A 232 25.39 -38.67 -45.01
C ASN A 232 26.42 -38.85 -46.12
N ASN A 233 26.70 -37.79 -46.87
CA ASN A 233 27.65 -37.82 -47.98
C ASN A 233 29.12 -37.58 -47.51
N LYS A 234 29.31 -37.20 -46.24
CA LYS A 234 30.60 -36.92 -45.59
C LYS A 234 31.36 -35.75 -46.21
N ASP A 235 30.64 -34.77 -46.76
CA ASP A 235 31.23 -33.57 -47.35
C ASP A 235 31.50 -32.48 -46.30
N GLN A 236 31.30 -32.80 -45.01
CA GLN A 236 31.46 -31.91 -43.86
C GLN A 236 30.46 -30.74 -43.85
N VAL A 237 29.37 -30.85 -44.59
CA VAL A 237 28.27 -29.90 -44.63
C VAL A 237 26.98 -30.65 -44.27
N VAL A 238 26.05 -29.96 -43.61
CA VAL A 238 24.69 -30.47 -43.44
C VAL A 238 23.76 -29.62 -44.29
N SER A 239 23.25 -30.24 -45.37
CA SER A 239 22.23 -29.66 -46.24
C SER A 239 20.82 -29.83 -45.68
N VAL A 240 19.83 -29.14 -46.26
CA VAL A 240 18.41 -29.29 -45.84
C VAL A 240 17.90 -30.69 -46.18
N GLY A 241 18.25 -31.21 -47.36
CA GLY A 241 17.84 -32.54 -47.82
C GLY A 241 18.39 -33.65 -46.93
N GLU A 242 19.65 -33.52 -46.51
CA GLU A 242 20.28 -34.45 -45.56
C GLU A 242 19.63 -34.40 -44.18
N LEU A 243 19.45 -33.19 -43.64
CA LEU A 243 18.77 -33.01 -42.36
C LEU A 243 17.36 -33.60 -42.39
N LYS A 244 16.60 -33.36 -43.46
CA LYS A 244 15.25 -33.92 -43.63
C LYS A 244 15.28 -35.44 -43.59
N SER A 245 16.14 -36.07 -44.38
CA SER A 245 16.25 -37.53 -44.45
C SER A 245 16.65 -38.14 -43.10
N TYR A 246 17.58 -37.49 -42.39
CA TYR A 246 17.99 -37.87 -41.06
C TYR A 246 16.85 -37.76 -40.04
N MET A 247 16.16 -36.61 -39.98
CA MET A 247 15.09 -36.38 -38.99
C MET A 247 13.89 -37.31 -39.22
N GLU A 248 13.47 -37.50 -40.48
CA GLU A 248 12.39 -38.44 -40.83
C GLU A 248 12.74 -39.86 -40.40
N SER A 249 13.97 -40.31 -40.64
CA SER A 249 14.43 -41.65 -40.24
C SER A 249 14.59 -41.80 -38.73
N ALA A 250 15.21 -40.81 -38.07
CA ALA A 250 15.51 -40.85 -36.65
C ALA A 250 14.24 -40.83 -35.80
N MET A 251 13.30 -39.93 -36.10
CA MET A 251 12.03 -39.84 -35.35
C MET A 251 11.13 -41.04 -35.62
N ALA A 252 11.07 -41.56 -36.86
CA ALA A 252 10.32 -42.79 -37.16
C ALA A 252 10.90 -44.03 -36.45
N ASN A 253 12.15 -43.98 -36.01
CA ASN A 253 12.83 -45.06 -35.31
C ASN A 253 13.08 -44.79 -33.82
N ASP A 254 12.60 -43.67 -33.29
CA ASP A 254 12.80 -43.29 -31.91
C ASP A 254 12.13 -44.33 -30.98
N PRO A 255 12.89 -44.91 -30.02
CA PRO A 255 12.37 -45.97 -29.16
C PRO A 255 11.34 -45.46 -28.15
N VAL A 256 11.42 -44.19 -27.75
CA VAL A 256 10.51 -43.60 -26.75
C VAL A 256 9.15 -43.38 -27.38
N LEU A 257 9.08 -42.71 -28.54
CA LEU A 257 7.84 -42.54 -29.31
C LEU A 257 7.16 -43.88 -29.61
N LYS A 258 7.93 -44.89 -30.05
CA LYS A 258 7.40 -46.24 -30.32
C LYS A 258 6.84 -46.92 -29.07
N ASN A 259 7.51 -46.78 -27.92
CA ASN A 259 7.07 -47.39 -26.67
C ASN A 259 5.79 -46.74 -26.11
N ASP A 260 5.63 -45.44 -26.30
CA ASP A 260 4.42 -44.70 -25.89
C ASP A 260 3.24 -44.87 -26.85
N GLY A 261 3.51 -45.37 -28.07
CA GLY A 261 2.51 -45.46 -29.13
C GLY A 261 2.20 -44.11 -29.80
N ASP A 262 3.08 -43.12 -29.59
CA ASP A 262 2.96 -41.79 -30.18
C ASP A 262 3.58 -41.75 -31.59
N VAL A 263 3.02 -40.91 -32.46
CA VAL A 263 3.54 -40.67 -33.81
C VAL A 263 3.82 -39.18 -33.98
N GLN A 264 5.04 -38.86 -34.41
CA GLN A 264 5.46 -37.50 -34.72
C GLN A 264 6.36 -37.50 -35.95
N THR A 265 5.91 -36.83 -37.01
CA THR A 265 6.56 -36.76 -38.31
C THR A 265 6.92 -35.29 -38.63
N PRO A 266 8.20 -34.93 -38.74
CA PRO A 266 8.60 -33.57 -39.04
C PRO A 266 8.18 -33.18 -40.46
N VAL A 267 7.78 -31.91 -40.66
CA VAL A 267 7.42 -31.38 -41.98
C VAL A 267 8.41 -30.30 -42.39
N ILE A 268 9.16 -30.53 -43.48
CA ILE A 268 10.21 -29.62 -43.96
C ILE A 268 9.94 -29.26 -45.43
N LYS A 269 9.87 -27.96 -45.74
CA LYS A 269 9.70 -27.42 -47.10
C LYS A 269 10.82 -26.43 -47.45
N TYR A 270 11.41 -26.59 -48.64
CA TYR A 270 12.50 -25.75 -49.17
C TYR A 270 12.46 -25.72 -50.71
N ASP A 271 13.00 -24.65 -51.33
CA ASP A 271 13.14 -24.57 -52.81
C ASP A 271 14.57 -24.89 -53.28
N GLU A 272 15.56 -24.49 -52.49
CA GLU A 272 16.98 -24.70 -52.75
C GLU A 272 17.59 -25.41 -51.54
N ASP A 273 18.50 -26.35 -51.80
CA ASP A 273 19.14 -27.14 -50.76
C ASP A 273 20.27 -26.35 -50.11
N PHE A 274 19.91 -25.51 -49.13
CA PHE A 274 20.86 -24.62 -48.47
C PHE A 274 21.75 -25.35 -47.46
N GLN A 275 23.00 -24.88 -47.34
CA GLN A 275 23.85 -25.23 -46.21
C GLN A 275 23.30 -24.64 -44.90
N LEU A 276 22.97 -25.54 -43.96
CA LEU A 276 22.49 -25.20 -42.61
C LEU A 276 23.61 -25.19 -41.58
N ALA A 277 24.52 -26.18 -41.61
CA ALA A 277 25.63 -26.30 -40.68
C ALA A 277 26.92 -26.76 -41.38
N THR A 278 28.05 -26.59 -40.68
CA THR A 278 29.34 -27.20 -41.05
C THR A 278 29.70 -28.24 -39.99
N VAL A 279 30.22 -29.39 -40.39
CA VAL A 279 30.57 -30.46 -39.46
C VAL A 279 31.93 -30.20 -38.84
N VAL A 280 31.96 -30.02 -37.52
CA VAL A 280 33.21 -29.86 -36.76
C VAL A 280 33.49 -31.15 -35.99
N GLU A 281 34.60 -31.82 -36.31
CA GLU A 281 34.94 -33.16 -35.79
C GLU A 281 34.96 -33.23 -34.26
N SER A 282 35.48 -32.19 -33.59
CA SER A 282 35.56 -32.14 -32.12
C SER A 282 34.20 -32.01 -31.44
N GLU A 283 33.25 -31.27 -32.04
CA GLU A 283 31.87 -31.15 -31.57
C GLU A 283 31.07 -32.42 -31.88
N THR A 284 31.27 -32.99 -33.07
CA THR A 284 30.69 -34.27 -33.49
C THR A 284 31.05 -35.40 -32.54
N LYS A 285 32.33 -35.48 -32.12
CA LYS A 285 32.78 -36.48 -31.17
C LYS A 285 32.11 -36.34 -29.81
N LYS A 286 32.01 -35.11 -29.28
CA LYS A 286 31.30 -34.83 -28.01
C LYS A 286 29.83 -35.23 -28.06
N ILE A 287 29.12 -34.87 -29.13
CA ILE A 287 27.71 -35.21 -29.27
C ILE A 287 27.51 -36.72 -29.44
N LYS A 288 28.36 -37.41 -30.21
CA LYS A 288 28.31 -38.88 -30.31
C LYS A 288 28.56 -39.56 -28.96
N GLU A 289 29.52 -39.09 -28.17
CA GLU A 289 29.77 -39.59 -26.81
C GLU A 289 28.57 -39.33 -25.88
N GLN A 290 27.90 -38.17 -26.01
CA GLN A 290 26.71 -37.83 -25.24
C GLN A 290 25.49 -38.68 -25.63
N VAL A 291 25.21 -38.87 -26.92
CA VAL A 291 24.13 -39.74 -27.43
C VAL A 291 24.32 -41.19 -26.97
N ILE A 292 25.57 -41.68 -26.93
CA ILE A 292 25.90 -43.02 -26.41
C ILE A 292 25.66 -43.10 -24.89
N ASN A 293 26.00 -42.06 -24.12
CA ASN A 293 25.81 -42.03 -22.67
C ASN A 293 24.34 -41.82 -22.25
N ASP A 294 23.56 -41.07 -23.03
CA ASP A 294 22.11 -40.91 -22.86
C ASP A 294 21.36 -42.23 -23.07
N SER A 295 21.96 -43.19 -23.80
CA SER A 295 21.45 -44.55 -23.97
C SER A 295 21.64 -45.45 -22.72
N ILE A 296 22.46 -45.04 -21.75
CA ILE A 296 22.96 -45.92 -20.65
C ILE A 296 22.67 -45.38 -19.24
N THR A 297 22.24 -44.13 -19.06
CA THR A 297 22.15 -43.55 -17.71
C THR A 297 20.92 -42.69 -17.48
N GLN A 298 19.97 -43.22 -16.70
CA GLN A 298 18.90 -42.46 -16.07
C GLN A 298 19.38 -41.79 -14.76
N VAL A 299 18.94 -40.55 -14.58
CA VAL A 299 18.87 -39.74 -13.34
C VAL A 299 20.08 -38.86 -12.95
N MET A 300 19.75 -37.56 -12.79
CA MET A 300 20.49 -36.38 -12.27
C MET A 300 21.11 -35.52 -13.38
N VAL A 301 20.68 -34.27 -13.61
CA VAL A 301 20.66 -33.10 -12.72
C VAL A 301 19.80 -32.01 -13.38
N MET A 302 19.02 -31.22 -12.63
CA MET A 302 19.00 -29.74 -12.70
C MET A 302 17.96 -29.14 -11.75
N SER A 303 18.46 -28.55 -10.66
CA SER A 303 17.77 -27.47 -9.95
C SER A 303 18.72 -26.28 -9.87
N THR A 304 18.15 -25.11 -10.15
CA THR A 304 18.69 -23.76 -9.92
C THR A 304 19.87 -23.31 -10.79
N MET A 305 19.56 -22.68 -11.93
CA MET A 305 20.24 -21.42 -12.22
C MET A 305 19.61 -20.33 -11.32
N PRO A 306 20.40 -19.48 -10.64
CA PRO A 306 19.85 -18.42 -9.81
C PRO A 306 19.28 -17.31 -10.69
N GLY A 307 17.96 -17.14 -10.65
CA GLY A 307 17.36 -15.82 -10.81
C GLY A 307 17.77 -14.96 -9.62
N ALA A 308 18.89 -14.23 -9.76
CA ALA A 308 19.30 -13.11 -8.88
C ALA A 308 20.61 -12.44 -9.33
N GLY A 309 21.40 -13.01 -10.25
CA GLY A 309 22.67 -12.42 -10.73
C GLY A 309 22.57 -11.56 -12.00
N ALA A 310 21.44 -11.57 -12.72
CA ALA A 310 21.35 -11.04 -14.08
C ALA A 310 21.35 -9.51 -14.20
N GLU A 311 21.08 -8.74 -13.14
CA GLU A 311 21.01 -7.27 -13.24
C GLU A 311 22.39 -6.60 -13.34
N GLU A 312 23.45 -7.23 -12.81
CA GLU A 312 24.81 -6.70 -12.89
C GLU A 312 25.43 -6.87 -14.29
N ASP A 313 25.06 -7.92 -15.02
CA ASP A 313 25.56 -8.21 -16.39
C ASP A 313 24.61 -7.76 -17.53
N ALA A 314 23.38 -7.32 -17.21
CA ALA A 314 22.41 -6.86 -18.21
C ALA A 314 22.91 -5.64 -19.01
N GLU A 315 22.65 -5.60 -20.32
CA GLU A 315 22.94 -4.41 -21.13
C GLU A 315 22.19 -3.16 -20.60
N PRO A 316 22.71 -1.95 -20.82
CA PRO A 316 22.10 -0.72 -20.33
C PRO A 316 20.59 -0.56 -20.66
N SER A 317 20.16 -0.99 -21.84
CA SER A 317 18.75 -0.97 -22.24
C SER A 317 17.90 -1.96 -21.48
N ASP A 318 18.40 -3.17 -21.22
CA ASP A 318 17.66 -4.23 -20.53
C ASP A 318 17.45 -3.85 -19.07
N TYR A 319 18.47 -3.25 -18.45
CA TYR A 319 18.36 -2.67 -17.12
C TYR A 319 17.24 -1.60 -17.08
N PHE A 320 17.21 -0.68 -18.05
CA PHE A 320 16.16 0.35 -18.14
C PHE A 320 14.76 -0.27 -18.23
N PHE A 321 14.53 -1.22 -19.13
CA PHE A 321 13.19 -1.81 -19.31
C PHE A 321 12.74 -2.64 -18.11
N ASN A 322 13.66 -3.33 -17.44
CA ASN A 322 13.36 -4.06 -16.20
C ASN A 322 12.91 -3.11 -15.09
N GLN A 323 13.58 -1.96 -14.94
CA GLN A 323 13.17 -0.95 -13.96
C GLN A 323 11.85 -0.27 -14.36
N LEU A 324 11.65 -0.01 -15.65
CA LEU A 324 10.39 0.56 -16.16
C LEU A 324 9.20 -0.35 -15.85
N LYS A 325 9.34 -1.67 -16.06
CA LYS A 325 8.31 -2.67 -15.75
C LYS A 325 8.01 -2.77 -14.24
N LYS A 326 8.99 -2.46 -13.38
CA LYS A 326 8.86 -2.47 -11.91
C LYS A 326 8.22 -1.20 -11.33
N GLN A 327 8.24 -0.09 -12.05
CA GLN A 327 7.63 1.16 -11.56
C GLN A 327 6.11 1.05 -11.50
N SER A 328 5.50 1.59 -10.44
CA SER A 328 4.05 1.75 -10.41
C SER A 328 3.62 2.74 -11.49
N LEU A 329 2.47 2.48 -12.12
CA LEU A 329 1.87 3.38 -13.11
C LEU A 329 1.64 4.78 -12.54
N GLU A 330 1.35 4.88 -11.24
CA GLU A 330 1.22 6.12 -10.49
C GLU A 330 2.57 6.87 -10.37
N GLY A 331 3.68 6.15 -10.12
CA GLY A 331 5.02 6.72 -10.10
C GLY A 331 5.50 7.23 -11.47
N LEU A 332 4.98 6.67 -12.57
CA LEU A 332 5.16 7.24 -13.91
C LEU A 332 4.35 8.53 -14.13
N THR A 333 3.43 8.88 -13.23
CA THR A 333 2.46 9.99 -13.42
C THR A 333 2.69 11.21 -12.54
N ASP A 334 3.46 11.11 -11.44
CA ASP A 334 3.69 12.22 -10.51
C ASP A 334 4.45 13.42 -11.12
N SER A 335 4.87 13.36 -12.40
CA SER A 335 5.67 14.43 -13.01
C SER A 335 5.49 14.73 -14.51
N PHE A 336 4.60 14.08 -15.27
CA PHE A 336 4.83 14.05 -16.73
C PHE A 336 3.70 14.49 -17.67
N LYS A 337 3.91 15.69 -18.25
CA LYS A 337 3.40 16.08 -19.57
C LYS A 337 4.12 15.30 -20.71
N LEU A 338 4.38 14.00 -20.56
CA LEU A 338 5.12 13.19 -21.54
C LEU A 338 4.48 13.25 -22.94
N ASN A 339 3.16 13.26 -23.00
CA ASN A 339 2.42 13.42 -24.25
C ASN A 339 2.70 14.77 -24.95
N THR A 340 3.03 15.83 -24.19
CA THR A 340 3.39 17.14 -24.77
C THR A 340 4.86 17.24 -25.17
N LEU A 341 5.74 16.38 -24.63
CA LEU A 341 7.18 16.40 -24.95
C LEU A 341 7.44 15.93 -26.38
N ALA A 342 8.45 16.49 -27.05
CA ALA A 342 8.89 16.02 -28.36
C ALA A 342 9.35 14.55 -28.31
N ASN A 343 9.28 13.85 -29.45
CA ASN A 343 9.64 12.43 -29.53
C ASN A 343 11.07 12.17 -29.07
N GLU A 344 12.01 13.04 -29.43
CA GLU A 344 13.41 12.93 -28.99
C GLU A 344 13.58 13.10 -27.48
N THR A 345 12.67 13.76 -26.77
CA THR A 345 12.84 14.06 -25.34
C THR A 345 12.29 12.95 -24.43
N ILE A 346 11.28 12.21 -24.89
CA ILE A 346 10.55 11.23 -24.08
C ILE A 346 11.47 10.16 -23.47
N ALA A 347 12.34 9.54 -24.28
CA ALA A 347 13.29 8.54 -23.82
C ALA A 347 14.18 9.08 -22.68
N PHE A 348 14.75 10.28 -22.86
CA PHE A 348 15.64 10.90 -21.86
C PHE A 348 14.90 11.25 -20.57
N THR A 349 13.64 11.69 -20.69
CA THR A 349 12.79 11.97 -19.54
C THR A 349 12.52 10.71 -18.71
N LEU A 350 12.17 9.60 -19.36
CA LEU A 350 11.95 8.32 -18.68
C LEU A 350 13.25 7.77 -18.07
N ILE A 351 14.37 7.86 -18.78
CA ILE A 351 15.70 7.47 -18.25
C ILE A 351 16.02 8.28 -16.99
N ASN A 352 15.78 9.59 -16.99
CA ASN A 352 15.99 10.43 -15.81
C ASN A 352 15.07 10.07 -14.65
N SER A 353 13.79 9.79 -14.90
CA SER A 353 12.86 9.30 -13.87
C SER A 353 13.38 8.04 -13.19
N ILE A 354 13.76 7.04 -13.99
CA ILE A 354 14.29 5.77 -13.49
C ILE A 354 15.63 5.98 -12.77
N LYS A 355 16.51 6.84 -13.30
CA LYS A 355 17.81 7.18 -12.68
C LYS A 355 17.65 7.77 -11.28
N ASN A 356 16.60 8.57 -11.05
CA ASN A 356 16.28 9.13 -9.74
C ASN A 356 15.76 8.06 -8.76
N SER A 357 15.03 7.06 -9.26
CA SER A 357 14.57 5.90 -8.46
C SER A 357 15.60 4.77 -8.33
N ALA A 358 16.67 4.78 -9.13
CA ALA A 358 17.67 3.72 -9.16
C ALA A 358 18.52 3.73 -7.87
N ILE A 359 18.51 2.60 -7.16
CA ILE A 359 19.13 2.48 -5.82
C ILE A 359 20.65 2.21 -5.92
N THR A 360 21.13 1.62 -7.02
CA THR A 360 22.54 1.21 -7.19
C THR A 360 23.35 2.18 -8.06
N GLN A 361 24.62 2.39 -7.72
CA GLN A 361 25.55 3.21 -8.51
C GLN A 361 25.82 2.60 -9.90
N THR A 362 25.94 1.26 -9.97
CA THR A 362 26.08 0.52 -11.22
C THR A 362 24.89 0.76 -12.15
N GLY A 363 23.66 0.71 -11.62
CA GLY A 363 22.44 1.01 -12.38
C GLY A 363 22.41 2.45 -12.90
N LYS A 364 22.82 3.42 -12.09
CA LYS A 364 22.94 4.83 -12.53
C LYS A 364 23.96 5.01 -13.65
N ASN A 365 25.10 4.34 -13.57
CA ASN A 365 26.13 4.39 -14.61
C ASN A 365 25.64 3.77 -15.94
N LYS A 366 24.96 2.62 -15.90
CA LYS A 366 24.33 2.02 -17.08
C LYS A 366 23.33 2.97 -17.74
N LEU A 367 22.48 3.64 -16.95
CA LEU A 367 21.52 4.61 -17.49
C LEU A 367 22.21 5.84 -18.11
N LEU A 368 23.35 6.29 -17.59
CA LEU A 368 24.16 7.37 -18.19
C LEU A 368 24.82 6.94 -19.50
N GLU A 369 25.29 5.70 -19.57
CA GLU A 369 25.85 5.11 -20.79
C GLU A 369 24.77 5.02 -21.88
N LEU A 370 23.58 4.51 -21.52
CA LEU A 370 22.42 4.46 -22.41
C LEU A 370 22.04 5.87 -22.90
N GLU A 371 21.91 6.83 -21.99
CA GLU A 371 21.59 8.22 -22.32
C GLU A 371 22.60 8.82 -23.31
N SER A 372 23.90 8.59 -23.10
CA SER A 372 24.97 9.07 -23.96
C SER A 372 24.95 8.42 -25.34
N ALA A 373 24.71 7.11 -25.39
CA ALA A 373 24.60 6.36 -26.64
C ALA A 373 23.42 6.84 -27.50
N LEU A 374 22.29 7.17 -26.87
CA LEU A 374 21.09 7.65 -27.56
C LEU A 374 21.20 9.10 -28.05
N LYS A 375 21.96 9.97 -27.35
CA LYS A 375 22.18 11.36 -27.78
C LYS A 375 22.96 11.48 -29.10
N ASN A 376 23.86 10.54 -29.34
CA ASN A 376 24.79 10.60 -30.48
C ASN A 376 24.28 9.86 -31.72
N ASP A 377 23.17 9.12 -31.62
CA ASP A 377 22.65 8.29 -32.71
C ASP A 377 21.12 8.42 -32.79
N LYS A 378 20.66 9.22 -33.77
CA LYS A 378 19.22 9.48 -34.00
C LYS A 378 18.45 8.23 -34.39
N GLU A 379 19.05 7.31 -35.12
CA GLU A 379 18.38 6.06 -35.52
C GLU A 379 18.24 5.14 -34.31
N ARG A 380 19.28 5.07 -33.45
CA ARG A 380 19.22 4.32 -32.19
C ARG A 380 18.17 4.89 -31.24
N LEU A 381 18.05 6.21 -31.15
CA LEU A 381 16.99 6.87 -30.40
C LEU A 381 15.60 6.54 -30.94
N ALA A 382 15.41 6.53 -32.26
CA ALA A 382 14.15 6.16 -32.88
C ALA A 382 13.75 4.71 -32.55
N ARG A 383 14.71 3.77 -32.62
CA ARG A 383 14.49 2.37 -32.23
C ARG A 383 14.14 2.23 -30.74
N PHE A 384 14.88 2.91 -29.87
CA PHE A 384 14.62 2.88 -28.43
C PHE A 384 13.25 3.47 -28.06
N ASN A 385 12.80 4.49 -28.78
CA ASN A 385 11.45 5.03 -28.63
C ASN A 385 10.36 4.01 -29.02
N LEU A 386 10.58 3.21 -30.07
CA LEU A 386 9.67 2.12 -30.43
C LEU A 386 9.63 1.04 -29.34
N ASP A 387 10.78 0.73 -28.72
CA ASP A 387 10.84 -0.21 -27.60
C ASP A 387 10.04 0.26 -26.38
N ILE A 388 10.07 1.57 -26.07
CA ILE A 388 9.21 2.18 -25.03
C ILE A 388 7.74 2.02 -25.38
N ALA A 389 7.36 2.27 -26.65
CA ALA A 389 5.99 2.07 -27.10
C ALA A 389 5.55 0.61 -26.92
N SER A 390 6.41 -0.35 -27.28
CA SER A 390 6.17 -1.79 -27.09
C SER A 390 5.95 -2.15 -25.62
N ALA A 391 6.80 -1.66 -24.71
CA ALA A 391 6.65 -1.89 -23.28
C ALA A 391 5.31 -1.36 -22.73
N PHE A 392 4.84 -0.22 -23.23
CA PHE A 392 3.52 0.32 -22.88
C PHE A 392 2.37 -0.54 -23.42
N LEU A 393 2.48 -1.08 -24.64
CA LEU A 393 1.50 -2.04 -25.16
C LEU A 393 1.44 -3.30 -24.29
N ASP A 394 2.57 -3.86 -23.87
CA ASP A 394 2.61 -5.02 -22.99
C ASP A 394 1.89 -4.75 -21.64
N ILE A 395 1.97 -3.53 -21.12
CA ILE A 395 1.19 -3.14 -19.93
C ILE A 395 -0.31 -3.18 -20.22
N GLY A 396 -0.77 -2.61 -21.33
CA GLY A 396 -2.19 -2.63 -21.71
C GLY A 396 -2.72 -4.04 -21.94
N GLN A 397 -1.93 -4.84 -22.63
CA GLN A 397 -2.18 -6.26 -22.88
C GLN A 397 -2.41 -7.01 -21.57
N ASN A 398 -1.53 -6.80 -20.58
CA ASN A 398 -1.65 -7.44 -19.27
C ASN A 398 -2.94 -7.07 -18.53
N VAL A 399 -3.38 -5.82 -18.63
CA VAL A 399 -4.62 -5.33 -17.99
C VAL A 399 -5.85 -5.98 -18.65
N ILE A 400 -5.85 -6.10 -19.98
CA ILE A 400 -6.91 -6.80 -20.72
C ILE A 400 -6.91 -8.30 -20.38
N THR A 401 -5.73 -8.94 -20.33
CA THR A 401 -5.60 -10.35 -19.93
C THR A 401 -6.20 -10.60 -18.55
N ASN A 402 -5.85 -9.80 -17.54
CA ASN A 402 -6.41 -9.92 -16.20
C ASN A 402 -7.95 -9.76 -16.20
N TYR A 403 -8.47 -8.82 -17.00
CA TYR A 403 -9.91 -8.61 -17.11
C TYR A 403 -10.63 -9.81 -17.73
N ILE A 404 -10.05 -10.37 -18.80
CA ILE A 404 -10.60 -11.53 -19.47
C ILE A 404 -10.63 -12.75 -18.55
N LYS A 405 -9.65 -12.86 -17.65
CA LYS A 405 -9.56 -13.89 -16.61
C LYS A 405 -10.47 -13.70 -15.41
N GLY A 406 -11.27 -12.64 -15.37
CA GLY A 406 -12.09 -12.35 -14.20
C GLY A 406 -11.26 -12.00 -12.97
N ASP A 407 -9.98 -11.61 -13.11
CA ASP A 407 -9.08 -11.25 -12.00
C ASP A 407 -9.79 -10.26 -11.08
N GLU A 408 -10.02 -10.66 -9.84
CA GLU A 408 -10.93 -9.95 -8.96
C GLU A 408 -10.43 -8.53 -8.66
N ALA A 409 -9.12 -8.36 -8.55
CA ALA A 409 -8.50 -7.05 -8.35
C ALA A 409 -8.71 -6.14 -9.56
N GLU A 410 -8.53 -6.63 -10.79
CA GLU A 410 -8.86 -5.93 -12.02
C GLU A 410 -10.36 -5.63 -12.14
N MET A 411 -11.22 -6.60 -11.84
CA MET A 411 -12.67 -6.44 -11.85
C MET A 411 -13.13 -5.37 -10.86
N GLU A 412 -12.50 -5.29 -9.70
CA GLU A 412 -12.77 -4.28 -8.68
C GLU A 412 -12.30 -2.89 -9.12
N ARG A 413 -11.11 -2.77 -9.74
CA ARG A 413 -10.65 -1.50 -10.34
C ARG A 413 -11.63 -0.98 -11.41
N ARG A 414 -12.34 -1.86 -12.11
CA ARG A 414 -13.36 -1.52 -13.12
C ARG A 414 -14.72 -1.14 -12.54
N ARG A 415 -14.85 -0.95 -11.23
CA ARG A 415 -16.08 -0.44 -10.58
C ARG A 415 -16.08 1.08 -10.48
N TYR A 416 -17.23 1.69 -10.71
CA TYR A 416 -17.35 3.16 -10.78
C TYR A 416 -17.00 3.85 -9.46
N TYR A 417 -17.28 3.21 -8.32
CA TYR A 417 -16.98 3.76 -7.00
C TYR A 417 -15.47 3.77 -6.68
N ASN A 418 -14.65 3.07 -7.47
CA ASN A 418 -13.19 3.15 -7.43
C ASN A 418 -12.62 4.17 -8.44
N SER A 419 -13.44 4.87 -9.20
CA SER A 419 -13.05 5.83 -10.25
C SER A 419 -12.00 6.88 -9.86
N LYS A 420 -11.98 7.32 -8.60
CA LYS A 420 -10.98 8.30 -8.11
C LYS A 420 -9.58 7.68 -7.94
N ASN A 421 -9.50 6.38 -7.65
CA ASN A 421 -8.27 5.68 -7.28
C ASN A 421 -7.93 4.48 -8.19
N ASN A 422 -8.69 4.24 -9.26
CA ASN A 422 -8.51 3.05 -10.11
C ASN A 422 -7.40 3.20 -11.17
N GLY A 423 -6.85 4.39 -11.35
CA GLY A 423 -5.71 4.65 -12.22
C GLY A 423 -5.98 4.59 -13.73
N TYR A 424 -7.22 4.39 -14.21
CA TYR A 424 -7.45 4.18 -15.65
C TYR A 424 -7.18 5.40 -16.54
N ASP A 425 -7.22 6.60 -15.98
CA ASP A 425 -6.83 7.83 -16.69
C ASP A 425 -5.35 7.81 -17.12
N VAL A 426 -4.51 7.03 -16.42
CA VAL A 426 -3.09 6.87 -16.74
C VAL A 426 -2.90 6.14 -18.06
N TYR A 427 -3.67 5.07 -18.32
CA TYR A 427 -3.56 4.29 -19.55
C TYR A 427 -3.82 5.15 -20.79
N THR A 428 -4.81 6.04 -20.73
CA THR A 428 -5.10 6.98 -21.82
C THR A 428 -3.87 7.81 -22.18
N ARG A 429 -3.16 8.36 -21.17
CA ARG A 429 -1.94 9.16 -21.39
C ARG A 429 -0.79 8.32 -21.92
N ILE A 430 -0.61 7.12 -21.39
CA ILE A 430 0.42 6.18 -21.82
C ILE A 430 0.24 5.79 -23.28
N PHE A 431 -0.98 5.49 -23.72
CA PHE A 431 -1.22 5.09 -25.10
C PHE A 431 -1.19 6.25 -26.10
N VAL A 432 -1.44 7.49 -25.67
CA VAL A 432 -1.09 8.67 -26.48
C VAL A 432 0.42 8.72 -26.74
N VAL A 433 1.24 8.46 -25.71
CA VAL A 433 2.70 8.43 -25.85
C VAL A 433 3.13 7.26 -26.73
N ALA A 434 2.61 6.06 -26.49
CA ALA A 434 2.91 4.88 -27.30
C ALA A 434 2.61 5.14 -28.78
N LEU A 435 1.40 5.65 -29.10
CA LEU A 435 0.99 5.99 -30.47
C LEU A 435 1.92 7.04 -31.10
N LYS A 436 2.37 8.03 -30.32
CA LYS A 436 3.26 9.07 -30.79
C LYS A 436 4.65 8.54 -31.13
N LEU A 437 5.18 7.64 -30.31
CA LEU A 437 6.49 7.03 -30.49
C LEU A 437 6.49 5.97 -31.59
N SER A 438 5.36 5.30 -31.81
CA SER A 438 5.23 4.21 -32.78
C SER A 438 4.78 4.63 -34.18
N LYS A 439 4.58 5.93 -34.47
CA LYS A 439 4.06 6.40 -35.77
C LYS A 439 4.78 5.86 -37.01
N ALA A 440 6.08 5.61 -36.90
CA ALA A 440 6.88 5.08 -38.01
C ALA A 440 6.63 3.59 -38.28
N ASP A 441 6.05 2.85 -37.32
CA ASP A 441 5.71 1.45 -37.45
C ASP A 441 4.19 1.27 -37.46
N LYS A 442 3.66 0.86 -38.62
CA LYS A 442 2.22 0.72 -38.84
C LYS A 442 1.56 -0.24 -37.84
N TYR A 443 2.25 -1.31 -37.44
CA TYR A 443 1.67 -2.31 -36.56
C TYR A 443 1.55 -1.76 -35.13
N TYR A 444 2.64 -1.22 -34.59
CA TYR A 444 2.65 -0.64 -33.24
C TYR A 444 1.77 0.60 -33.12
N SER A 445 1.66 1.43 -34.17
CA SER A 445 0.74 2.57 -34.18
C SER A 445 -0.72 2.12 -34.18
N THR A 446 -1.08 1.11 -34.99
CA THR A 446 -2.45 0.55 -35.00
C THR A 446 -2.81 -0.03 -33.63
N LYS A 447 -1.94 -0.85 -33.03
CA LYS A 447 -2.18 -1.42 -31.69
C LYS A 447 -2.27 -0.34 -30.59
N ALA A 448 -1.40 0.66 -30.64
CA ALA A 448 -1.46 1.78 -29.70
C ALA A 448 -2.74 2.61 -29.86
N GLU A 449 -3.24 2.77 -31.08
CA GLU A 449 -4.51 3.45 -31.37
C GLU A 449 -5.71 2.68 -30.81
N VAL A 450 -5.75 1.36 -31.00
CA VAL A 450 -6.77 0.47 -30.41
C VAL A 450 -6.78 0.63 -28.89
N PHE A 451 -5.63 0.46 -28.24
CA PHE A 451 -5.54 0.55 -26.78
C PHE A 451 -5.87 1.94 -26.27
N LEU A 452 -5.39 2.99 -26.93
CA LEU A 452 -5.76 4.37 -26.61
C LEU A 452 -7.27 4.53 -26.57
N HIS A 453 -7.95 4.13 -27.65
CA HIS A 453 -9.39 4.31 -27.76
C HIS A 453 -10.20 3.41 -26.82
N TYR A 454 -9.79 2.17 -26.63
CA TYR A 454 -10.40 1.25 -25.67
C TYR A 454 -10.27 1.76 -24.23
N PHE A 455 -9.05 2.09 -23.79
CA PHE A 455 -8.83 2.58 -22.43
C PHE A 455 -9.43 3.96 -22.18
N THR A 456 -9.51 4.81 -23.21
CA THR A 456 -10.26 6.07 -23.13
C THR A 456 -11.73 5.80 -22.84
N ALA A 457 -12.36 4.90 -23.60
CA ALA A 457 -13.77 4.56 -23.39
C ALA A 457 -14.03 3.93 -22.02
N LEU A 458 -13.15 3.04 -21.56
CA LEU A 458 -13.22 2.45 -20.23
C LEU A 458 -13.10 3.51 -19.13
N ALA A 459 -12.15 4.44 -19.22
CA ALA A 459 -11.99 5.53 -18.27
C ALA A 459 -13.21 6.45 -18.24
N LEU A 460 -13.81 6.74 -19.40
CA LEU A 460 -15.05 7.50 -19.50
C LEU A 460 -16.23 6.73 -18.89
N ARG A 461 -16.37 5.43 -19.18
CA ARG A 461 -17.43 4.57 -18.61
C ARG A 461 -17.47 4.66 -17.09
N LEU A 462 -16.30 4.58 -16.47
CA LEU A 462 -16.15 4.59 -15.01
C LEU A 462 -16.62 5.90 -14.37
N LYS A 463 -16.65 6.98 -15.15
CA LYS A 463 -17.09 8.32 -14.72
C LYS A 463 -18.58 8.58 -14.98
N ILE A 464 -19.24 7.78 -15.82
CA ILE A 464 -20.67 7.95 -16.15
C ILE A 464 -21.54 8.04 -14.88
N PRO A 465 -21.42 7.16 -13.86
CA PRO A 465 -22.30 7.22 -12.69
C PRO A 465 -22.03 8.40 -11.74
N LEU A 466 -20.95 9.17 -11.97
CA LEU A 466 -20.49 10.24 -11.09
C LEU A 466 -20.96 11.63 -11.53
N VAL A 467 -21.59 11.73 -12.69
CA VAL A 467 -22.05 12.99 -13.28
C VAL A 467 -23.56 12.97 -13.45
N GLU A 468 -24.19 14.13 -13.29
CA GLU A 468 -25.63 14.29 -13.48
C GLU A 468 -26.01 14.15 -14.96
N ASP A 469 -25.34 14.89 -15.85
CA ASP A 469 -25.50 14.72 -17.30
C ASP A 469 -24.54 13.66 -17.85
N GLN A 470 -25.08 12.45 -18.01
CA GLN A 470 -24.34 11.27 -18.46
C GLN A 470 -24.10 11.24 -19.97
N LYS A 471 -24.91 11.98 -20.75
CA LYS A 471 -24.95 11.85 -22.21
C LYS A 471 -23.61 12.17 -22.89
N PRO A 472 -22.88 13.26 -22.54
CA PRO A 472 -21.61 13.58 -23.18
C PRO A 472 -20.54 12.49 -23.00
N LEU A 473 -20.51 11.86 -21.81
CA LEU A 473 -19.55 10.79 -21.52
C LEU A 473 -19.89 9.50 -22.27
N ILE A 474 -21.17 9.15 -22.34
CA ILE A 474 -21.67 8.00 -23.11
C ILE A 474 -21.31 8.15 -24.59
N ASP A 475 -21.63 9.31 -25.19
CA ASP A 475 -21.38 9.56 -26.61
C ASP A 475 -19.88 9.53 -26.93
N SER A 476 -19.04 10.11 -26.07
CA SER A 476 -17.58 10.10 -26.21
C SER A 476 -16.97 8.70 -26.07
N ALA A 477 -17.49 7.89 -25.14
CA ALA A 477 -17.06 6.51 -24.96
C ALA A 477 -17.43 5.64 -26.17
N LEU A 478 -18.66 5.75 -26.69
CA LEU A 478 -19.09 5.06 -27.91
C LEU A 478 -18.24 5.46 -29.12
N GLN A 479 -17.96 6.75 -29.29
CA GLN A 479 -17.11 7.21 -30.40
C GLN A 479 -15.71 6.61 -30.31
N SER A 480 -15.15 6.53 -29.11
CA SER A 480 -13.83 5.94 -28.88
C SER A 480 -13.84 4.43 -29.20
N LEU A 481 -14.81 3.67 -28.68
CA LEU A 481 -14.90 2.23 -28.97
C LEU A 481 -15.11 1.94 -30.46
N LYS A 482 -15.88 2.76 -31.18
CA LYS A 482 -16.03 2.62 -32.64
C LYS A 482 -14.72 2.78 -33.40
N LYS A 483 -13.84 3.69 -32.95
CA LYS A 483 -12.50 3.85 -33.54
C LYS A 483 -11.61 2.65 -33.26
N ALA A 484 -11.64 2.13 -32.04
CA ALA A 484 -10.89 0.91 -31.69
C ALA A 484 -11.38 -0.29 -32.53
N LEU A 485 -12.70 -0.46 -32.65
CA LEU A 485 -13.30 -1.56 -33.40
C LEU A 485 -13.01 -1.48 -34.91
N ALA A 486 -12.88 -0.28 -35.47
CA ALA A 486 -12.52 -0.11 -36.88
C ALA A 486 -11.11 -0.66 -37.22
N GLN A 487 -10.25 -0.79 -36.21
CA GLN A 487 -8.90 -1.35 -36.35
C GLN A 487 -8.86 -2.84 -35.96
N GLU A 488 -9.69 -3.27 -35.00
CA GLU A 488 -9.80 -4.66 -34.54
C GLU A 488 -11.26 -5.15 -34.50
N GLU A 489 -11.77 -5.59 -35.65
CA GLU A 489 -13.19 -5.97 -35.81
C GLU A 489 -13.61 -7.19 -34.97
N TYR A 490 -12.66 -8.07 -34.62
CA TYR A 490 -12.91 -9.35 -33.93
C TYR A 490 -12.54 -9.32 -32.44
N ALA A 491 -12.32 -8.12 -31.87
CA ALA A 491 -11.93 -7.96 -30.47
C ALA A 491 -13.13 -8.10 -29.51
N ALA A 492 -13.30 -9.30 -28.93
CA ALA A 492 -14.39 -9.61 -27.99
C ALA A 492 -14.48 -8.60 -26.82
N TYR A 493 -13.35 -8.19 -26.27
CA TYR A 493 -13.29 -7.24 -25.14
C TYR A 493 -13.82 -5.84 -25.50
N ILE A 494 -13.71 -5.40 -26.76
CA ILE A 494 -14.28 -4.14 -27.25
C ILE A 494 -15.80 -4.25 -27.33
N TYR A 495 -16.32 -5.37 -27.85
CA TYR A 495 -17.77 -5.62 -27.89
C TYR A 495 -18.40 -5.71 -26.50
N ASN A 496 -17.70 -6.33 -25.55
CA ASN A 496 -18.20 -6.39 -24.18
C ASN A 496 -18.29 -4.99 -23.55
N GLU A 497 -17.29 -4.13 -23.74
CA GLU A 497 -17.38 -2.73 -23.28
C GLU A 497 -18.43 -1.92 -24.04
N LEU A 498 -18.63 -2.15 -25.35
CA LEU A 498 -19.76 -1.56 -26.10
C LEU A 498 -21.11 -1.94 -25.47
N GLY A 499 -21.28 -3.22 -25.11
CA GLY A 499 -22.48 -3.70 -24.42
C GLY A 499 -22.72 -2.96 -23.11
N ASN A 500 -21.67 -2.80 -22.28
CA ASN A 500 -21.75 -2.03 -21.03
C ASN A 500 -22.16 -0.57 -21.27
N ILE A 501 -21.61 0.09 -22.30
CA ILE A 501 -21.95 1.48 -22.61
C ILE A 501 -23.41 1.62 -23.12
N TYR A 502 -23.87 0.71 -23.99
CA TYR A 502 -25.27 0.72 -24.43
C TYR A 502 -26.24 0.43 -23.27
N GLN A 503 -25.82 -0.34 -22.27
CA GLN A 503 -26.60 -0.52 -21.04
C GLN A 503 -26.75 0.79 -20.26
N PHE A 504 -25.69 1.59 -20.12
CA PHE A 504 -25.78 2.95 -19.53
C PHE A 504 -26.67 3.89 -20.35
N LYS A 505 -26.64 3.75 -21.67
CA LYS A 505 -27.51 4.49 -22.60
C LYS A 505 -28.98 4.01 -22.55
N LYS A 506 -29.27 2.90 -21.87
CA LYS A 506 -30.58 2.23 -21.80
C LYS A 506 -31.06 1.68 -23.16
N GLU A 507 -30.14 1.44 -24.10
CA GLU A 507 -30.41 0.81 -25.39
C GLU A 507 -30.19 -0.70 -25.29
N HIS A 508 -31.10 -1.39 -24.60
CA HIS A 508 -30.93 -2.80 -24.22
C HIS A 508 -30.72 -3.76 -25.41
N ALA A 509 -31.37 -3.54 -26.54
CA ALA A 509 -31.22 -4.37 -27.73
C ALA A 509 -29.81 -4.28 -28.36
N GLU A 510 -29.22 -3.07 -28.39
CA GLU A 510 -27.85 -2.92 -28.85
C GLU A 510 -26.86 -3.47 -27.81
N ALA A 511 -27.16 -3.36 -26.50
CA ALA A 511 -26.35 -3.99 -25.47
C ALA A 511 -26.30 -5.53 -25.64
N GLU A 512 -27.46 -6.18 -25.79
CA GLU A 512 -27.59 -7.62 -26.03
C GLU A 512 -26.80 -8.06 -27.27
N LYS A 513 -26.99 -7.37 -28.39
CA LYS A 513 -26.29 -7.65 -29.65
C LYS A 513 -24.76 -7.58 -29.50
N ASN A 514 -24.24 -6.61 -28.76
CA ASN A 514 -22.80 -6.47 -28.56
C ASN A 514 -22.26 -7.55 -27.59
N PHE A 515 -22.98 -7.89 -26.52
CA PHE A 515 -22.58 -9.01 -25.67
C PHE A 515 -22.61 -10.35 -26.42
N ILE A 516 -23.62 -10.60 -27.26
CA ILE A 516 -23.67 -11.80 -28.12
C ILE A 516 -22.47 -11.84 -29.07
N LYS A 517 -22.10 -10.72 -29.71
CA LYS A 517 -20.87 -10.67 -30.52
C LYS A 517 -19.62 -10.99 -29.70
N ALA A 518 -19.51 -10.49 -28.47
CA ALA A 518 -18.41 -10.85 -27.59
C ALA A 518 -18.35 -12.37 -27.32
N THR A 519 -19.51 -13.01 -27.06
CA THR A 519 -19.58 -14.48 -26.90
C THR A 519 -19.29 -15.24 -28.20
N GLN A 520 -19.58 -14.68 -29.36
CA GLN A 520 -19.24 -15.31 -30.65
C GLN A 520 -17.73 -15.29 -30.88
N PHE A 521 -17.07 -14.16 -30.61
CA PHE A 521 -15.63 -14.02 -30.80
C PHE A 521 -14.78 -14.64 -29.70
N SER A 522 -15.35 -14.89 -28.53
CA SER A 522 -14.69 -15.55 -27.41
C SER A 522 -15.74 -16.39 -26.65
N PRO A 523 -16.06 -17.60 -27.18
CA PRO A 523 -17.13 -18.44 -26.64
C PRO A 523 -16.85 -18.99 -25.25
N ASP A 524 -15.56 -19.07 -24.89
CA ASP A 524 -15.09 -19.58 -23.59
C ASP A 524 -14.88 -18.46 -22.56
N TRP A 525 -15.24 -17.21 -22.89
CA TRP A 525 -15.13 -16.09 -21.96
C TRP A 525 -16.43 -15.87 -21.18
N ALA A 526 -16.38 -16.11 -19.86
CA ALA A 526 -17.56 -16.12 -18.99
C ALA A 526 -18.24 -14.74 -18.81
N LEU A 527 -17.46 -13.65 -18.77
CA LEU A 527 -17.97 -12.31 -18.43
C LEU A 527 -19.09 -11.80 -19.36
N PRO A 528 -19.00 -11.89 -20.70
CA PRO A 528 -20.11 -11.52 -21.59
C PRO A 528 -21.40 -12.27 -21.31
N TYR A 529 -21.34 -13.57 -20.97
CA TYR A 529 -22.53 -14.33 -20.58
C TYR A 529 -23.09 -13.84 -19.25
N SER A 530 -22.23 -13.52 -18.27
CA SER A 530 -22.68 -12.90 -17.02
C SER A 530 -23.34 -11.53 -17.27
N ASN A 531 -22.83 -10.74 -18.21
CA ASN A 531 -23.40 -9.45 -18.57
C ASN A 531 -24.77 -9.61 -19.26
N LEU A 532 -24.93 -10.62 -20.13
CA LEU A 532 -26.24 -11.02 -20.66
C LEU A 532 -27.20 -11.43 -19.54
N GLY A 533 -26.72 -12.21 -18.57
CA GLY A 533 -27.51 -12.60 -17.38
C GLY A 533 -28.02 -11.38 -16.60
N GLY A 534 -27.14 -10.41 -16.33
CA GLY A 534 -27.51 -9.16 -15.68
C GLY A 534 -28.48 -8.30 -16.51
N LEU A 535 -28.29 -8.24 -17.83
CA LEU A 535 -29.17 -7.53 -18.75
C LEU A 535 -30.58 -8.13 -18.76
N TYR A 536 -30.70 -9.45 -18.95
CA TYR A 536 -32.00 -10.14 -18.96
C TYR A 536 -32.69 -10.07 -17.60
N THR A 537 -31.94 -10.13 -16.49
CA THR A 537 -32.47 -9.92 -15.15
C THR A 537 -33.09 -8.54 -14.98
N GLY A 538 -32.43 -7.49 -15.49
CA GLY A 538 -32.98 -6.13 -15.51
C GLY A 538 -34.23 -5.95 -16.38
N LEU A 539 -34.37 -6.79 -17.41
CA LEU A 539 -35.57 -6.84 -18.27
C LEU A 539 -36.69 -7.73 -17.71
N GLY A 540 -36.42 -8.49 -16.65
CA GLY A 540 -37.37 -9.45 -16.05
C GLY A 540 -37.46 -10.81 -16.76
N ASP A 541 -36.63 -11.07 -17.78
CA ASP A 541 -36.56 -12.37 -18.46
C ASP A 541 -35.64 -13.33 -17.69
N TYR A 542 -36.15 -13.85 -16.58
CA TYR A 542 -35.36 -14.67 -15.65
C TYR A 542 -34.91 -16.00 -16.24
N GLU A 543 -35.62 -16.55 -17.23
CA GLU A 543 -35.26 -17.84 -17.85
C GLU A 543 -34.03 -17.69 -18.74
N LYS A 544 -33.98 -16.65 -19.58
CA LYS A 544 -32.76 -16.33 -20.33
C LYS A 544 -31.62 -15.93 -19.40
N ALA A 545 -31.92 -15.20 -18.33
CA ALA A 545 -30.92 -14.80 -17.35
C ALA A 545 -30.25 -16.01 -16.68
N ILE A 546 -31.04 -16.97 -16.19
CA ILE A 546 -30.52 -18.22 -15.59
C ILE A 546 -29.70 -19.01 -16.61
N THR A 547 -30.17 -19.12 -17.85
CA THR A 547 -29.43 -19.82 -18.91
C THR A 547 -28.06 -19.18 -19.13
N ALA A 548 -28.01 -17.85 -19.27
CA ALA A 548 -26.75 -17.13 -19.46
C ALA A 548 -25.82 -17.23 -18.24
N CYS A 549 -26.37 -17.13 -17.02
CA CYS A 549 -25.63 -17.32 -15.77
C CYS A 549 -25.07 -18.74 -15.62
N ASN A 550 -25.83 -19.77 -15.98
CA ASN A 550 -25.37 -21.16 -15.95
C ASN A 550 -24.25 -21.40 -16.96
N THR A 551 -24.35 -20.82 -18.17
CA THR A 551 -23.26 -20.87 -19.13
C THR A 551 -22.01 -20.19 -18.56
N ALA A 552 -22.14 -18.99 -18.00
CA ALA A 552 -21.02 -18.28 -17.37
C ALA A 552 -20.37 -19.11 -16.24
N ASP A 553 -21.15 -19.67 -15.32
CA ASP A 553 -20.67 -20.49 -14.20
C ASP A 553 -20.04 -21.82 -14.65
N SER A 554 -20.46 -22.35 -15.81
CA SER A 554 -19.85 -23.54 -16.41
C SER A 554 -18.48 -23.28 -17.05
N LEU A 555 -18.26 -22.04 -17.52
CA LEU A 555 -17.00 -21.60 -18.11
C LEU A 555 -16.00 -21.16 -17.05
N GLU A 556 -16.46 -20.36 -16.08
CA GLU A 556 -15.66 -19.85 -14.97
C GLU A 556 -16.46 -19.98 -13.68
N LYS A 557 -16.02 -20.90 -12.81
CA LYS A 557 -16.65 -21.10 -11.50
C LYS A 557 -16.41 -19.89 -10.62
N ASP A 558 -17.36 -19.62 -9.74
CA ASP A 558 -17.25 -18.62 -8.68
C ASP A 558 -17.04 -17.19 -9.20
N LEU A 559 -17.62 -16.90 -10.37
CA LEU A 559 -17.64 -15.55 -10.92
C LEU A 559 -18.61 -14.66 -10.12
N HIS A 560 -18.06 -13.68 -9.37
CA HIS A 560 -18.84 -12.84 -8.45
C HIS A 560 -20.14 -12.25 -9.06
N PRO A 561 -20.12 -11.60 -10.25
CA PRO A 561 -21.34 -11.07 -10.89
C PRO A 561 -22.44 -12.11 -11.13
N VAL A 562 -22.09 -13.38 -11.38
CA VAL A 562 -23.06 -14.46 -11.60
C VAL A 562 -23.78 -14.78 -10.30
N LYS A 563 -23.06 -14.93 -9.17
CA LYS A 563 -23.68 -15.20 -7.86
C LYS A 563 -24.61 -14.06 -7.44
N VAL A 564 -24.22 -12.80 -7.64
CA VAL A 564 -25.09 -11.63 -7.37
C VAL A 564 -26.36 -11.68 -8.23
N THR A 565 -26.22 -11.99 -9.52
CA THR A 565 -27.37 -12.05 -10.45
C THR A 565 -28.31 -13.18 -10.08
N MET A 566 -27.79 -14.38 -9.77
CA MET A 566 -28.58 -15.52 -9.33
C MET A 566 -29.30 -15.25 -7.99
N GLY A 567 -28.64 -14.56 -7.06
CA GLY A 567 -29.27 -14.10 -5.82
C GLY A 567 -30.44 -13.13 -6.10
N TYR A 568 -30.24 -12.18 -7.01
CA TYR A 568 -31.28 -11.22 -7.43
C TYR A 568 -32.49 -11.93 -8.04
N ILE A 569 -32.27 -12.88 -8.94
CA ILE A 569 -33.34 -13.66 -9.57
C ILE A 569 -34.15 -14.41 -8.51
N ASN A 570 -33.49 -15.07 -7.56
CA ASN A 570 -34.16 -15.80 -6.48
C ASN A 570 -34.93 -14.87 -5.54
N GLU A 571 -34.37 -13.70 -5.20
CA GLU A 571 -35.06 -12.68 -4.40
C GLU A 571 -36.36 -12.23 -5.09
N LYS A 572 -36.31 -11.96 -6.40
CA LYS A 572 -37.50 -11.56 -7.17
C LYS A 572 -38.52 -12.67 -7.36
N LYS A 573 -38.10 -13.93 -7.40
CA LYS A 573 -38.98 -15.11 -7.38
C LYS A 573 -39.58 -15.39 -5.98
N GLY A 574 -39.14 -14.68 -4.94
CA GLY A 574 -39.59 -14.88 -3.55
C GLY A 574 -38.85 -16.00 -2.81
N ASN A 575 -37.84 -16.61 -3.42
CA ASN A 575 -37.02 -17.66 -2.84
C ASN A 575 -35.91 -17.04 -1.96
N LEU A 576 -36.32 -16.41 -0.85
CA LEU A 576 -35.43 -15.58 -0.03
C LEU A 576 -34.23 -16.35 0.57
N LEU A 577 -34.41 -17.63 0.93
CA LEU A 577 -33.33 -18.49 1.45
C LEU A 577 -32.24 -18.73 0.40
N SER A 578 -32.63 -19.09 -0.83
CA SER A 578 -31.67 -19.27 -1.92
C SER A 578 -31.02 -17.94 -2.31
N ALA A 579 -31.75 -16.83 -2.25
CA ALA A 579 -31.19 -15.51 -2.49
C ALA A 579 -30.10 -15.17 -1.47
N GLU A 580 -30.36 -15.40 -0.18
CA GLU A 580 -29.40 -15.23 0.92
C GLU A 580 -28.13 -16.05 0.68
N GLU A 581 -28.26 -17.34 0.36
CA GLU A 581 -27.12 -18.23 0.06
C GLU A 581 -26.27 -17.70 -1.10
N TYR A 582 -26.90 -17.32 -2.22
CA TYR A 582 -26.17 -16.76 -3.36
C TYR A 582 -25.46 -15.44 -3.04
N TYR A 583 -26.06 -14.58 -2.23
CA TYR A 583 -25.41 -13.33 -1.81
C TYR A 583 -24.26 -13.58 -0.85
N HIS A 584 -24.36 -14.53 0.08
CA HIS A 584 -23.22 -14.93 0.91
C HIS A 584 -22.08 -15.53 0.09
N ASN A 585 -22.40 -16.41 -0.87
CA ASN A 585 -21.39 -16.92 -1.82
C ASN A 585 -20.72 -15.78 -2.60
N ALA A 586 -21.49 -14.75 -3.01
CA ALA A 586 -20.91 -13.58 -3.65
C ALA A 586 -19.97 -12.81 -2.71
N ILE A 587 -20.31 -12.67 -1.42
CA ILE A 587 -19.44 -12.04 -0.42
C ILE A 587 -18.15 -12.83 -0.22
N ASP A 588 -18.21 -14.15 -0.18
CA ASP A 588 -17.05 -15.02 -0.01
C ASP A 588 -16.09 -14.90 -1.21
N ILE A 589 -16.64 -14.71 -2.42
CA ILE A 589 -15.84 -14.46 -3.63
C ILE A 589 -15.23 -13.06 -3.61
N ASN A 590 -16.02 -12.01 -3.34
CA ASN A 590 -15.55 -10.64 -3.28
C ASN A 590 -16.23 -9.87 -2.15
N SER A 591 -15.52 -9.75 -1.03
CA SER A 591 -16.01 -9.05 0.15
C SER A 591 -15.88 -7.53 0.07
N ARG A 592 -15.35 -6.97 -1.02
CA ARG A 592 -15.25 -5.52 -1.27
C ARG A 592 -16.46 -4.97 -2.03
N HIS A 593 -17.17 -5.81 -2.77
CA HIS A 593 -18.29 -5.37 -3.59
C HIS A 593 -19.51 -5.06 -2.73
N PHE A 594 -20.13 -3.89 -2.89
CA PHE A 594 -21.23 -3.46 -2.03
C PHE A 594 -22.55 -4.19 -2.29
N ALA A 595 -22.80 -4.61 -3.54
CA ALA A 595 -24.12 -5.07 -3.96
C ALA A 595 -24.64 -6.28 -3.16
N PRO A 596 -23.88 -7.37 -2.92
CA PRO A 596 -24.36 -8.49 -2.10
C PRO A 596 -24.89 -8.06 -0.73
N PHE A 597 -24.19 -7.15 -0.05
CA PHE A 597 -24.59 -6.61 1.26
C PHE A 597 -25.89 -5.81 1.13
N GLU A 598 -25.99 -4.90 0.14
CA GLU A 598 -27.22 -4.14 -0.07
C GLU A 598 -28.41 -5.06 -0.36
N ARG A 599 -28.19 -6.12 -1.15
CA ARG A 599 -29.25 -7.09 -1.46
C ARG A 599 -29.63 -7.95 -0.26
N LEU A 600 -28.68 -8.39 0.58
CA LEU A 600 -28.99 -9.05 1.86
C LEU A 600 -29.79 -8.14 2.79
N GLY A 601 -29.50 -6.83 2.80
CA GLY A 601 -30.32 -5.83 3.47
C GLY A 601 -31.79 -5.91 3.06
N PHE A 602 -32.06 -5.97 1.76
CA PHE A 602 -33.42 -6.13 1.23
C PHE A 602 -34.04 -7.50 1.53
N VAL A 603 -33.26 -8.59 1.46
CA VAL A 603 -33.73 -9.94 1.82
C VAL A 603 -34.20 -9.97 3.29
N TYR A 604 -33.37 -9.49 4.21
CA TYR A 604 -33.71 -9.49 5.63
C TYR A 604 -34.86 -8.54 5.96
N MET A 605 -34.96 -7.40 5.26
CA MET A 605 -36.12 -6.50 5.35
C MET A 605 -37.43 -7.21 4.94
N ASN A 606 -37.40 -8.03 3.88
CA ASN A 606 -38.56 -8.82 3.44
C ASN A 606 -38.91 -9.96 4.42
N THR A 607 -37.91 -10.51 5.12
CA THR A 607 -38.13 -11.50 6.20
C THR A 607 -38.47 -10.87 7.55
N THR A 608 -38.67 -9.55 7.63
CA THR A 608 -38.93 -8.77 8.85
C THR A 608 -37.80 -8.78 9.90
N ASP A 609 -36.60 -9.25 9.54
CA ASP A 609 -35.41 -9.17 10.39
C ASP A 609 -34.69 -7.83 10.15
N TYR A 610 -35.25 -6.77 10.72
CA TYR A 610 -34.77 -5.42 10.50
C TYR A 610 -33.36 -5.17 11.09
N ALA A 611 -32.95 -5.93 12.10
CA ALA A 611 -31.63 -5.78 12.73
C ALA A 611 -30.50 -6.29 11.80
N ARG A 612 -30.67 -7.48 11.22
CA ARG A 612 -29.73 -7.98 10.20
C ARG A 612 -29.78 -7.13 8.94
N ALA A 613 -30.98 -6.73 8.50
CA ALA A 613 -31.14 -5.85 7.34
C ALA A 613 -30.31 -4.56 7.46
N ASP A 614 -30.36 -3.92 8.64
CA ASP A 614 -29.64 -2.69 8.93
C ASP A 614 -28.11 -2.88 8.93
N SER A 615 -27.61 -3.96 9.52
CA SER A 615 -26.18 -4.31 9.49
C SER A 615 -25.67 -4.47 8.05
N PHE A 616 -26.44 -5.13 7.18
CA PHE A 616 -26.06 -5.33 5.78
C PHE A 616 -26.12 -4.04 4.95
N PHE A 617 -27.09 -3.14 5.19
CA PHE A 617 -27.10 -1.84 4.53
C PHE A 617 -25.92 -0.96 4.95
N TYR A 618 -25.51 -1.01 6.23
CA TYR A 618 -24.33 -0.30 6.73
C TYR A 618 -23.05 -0.78 6.05
N GLU A 619 -22.85 -2.10 5.98
CA GLU A 619 -21.73 -2.73 5.28
C GLU A 619 -21.68 -2.35 3.79
N ALA A 620 -22.84 -2.21 3.13
CA ALA A 620 -22.90 -1.77 1.74
C ALA A 620 -22.46 -0.30 1.57
N ASP A 621 -22.86 0.60 2.46
CA ASP A 621 -22.51 2.02 2.40
C ASP A 621 -21.00 2.25 2.63
N LEU A 622 -20.39 1.52 3.57
CA LEU A 622 -18.94 1.55 3.79
C LEU A 622 -18.16 1.21 2.50
N ARG A 623 -18.62 0.19 1.76
CA ARG A 623 -17.98 -0.24 0.51
C ARG A 623 -18.15 0.79 -0.61
N LYS A 624 -19.32 1.41 -0.73
CA LYS A 624 -19.57 2.50 -1.72
C LYS A 624 -18.67 3.71 -1.50
N LYS A 625 -18.25 3.98 -0.26
CA LYS A 625 -17.34 5.08 0.11
C LYS A 625 -15.86 4.76 -0.13
N GLY A 626 -15.51 3.55 -0.59
CA GLY A 626 -14.15 3.15 -0.91
C GLY A 626 -13.33 2.68 0.29
N TYR A 627 -13.97 2.28 1.40
CA TYR A 627 -13.29 1.63 2.52
C TYR A 627 -13.00 0.16 2.16
N HIS A 628 -11.74 -0.27 2.29
CA HIS A 628 -11.32 -1.65 1.99
C HIS A 628 -11.36 -2.56 3.23
N PHE A 629 -11.92 -3.75 3.05
CA PHE A 629 -11.85 -4.91 3.94
C PHE A 629 -10.69 -5.83 3.51
N LYS A 630 -10.06 -6.54 4.46
CA LYS A 630 -9.11 -7.65 4.19
C LYS A 630 -9.67 -8.94 4.80
N GLY A 631 -10.19 -9.84 3.95
CA GLY A 631 -10.59 -11.20 4.34
C GLY A 631 -11.90 -11.28 5.13
N ASN A 632 -12.03 -12.35 5.94
CA ASN A 632 -13.25 -12.74 6.68
C ASN A 632 -13.28 -12.22 8.14
N GLU A 633 -12.51 -11.19 8.51
CA GLU A 633 -12.52 -10.61 9.85
C GLU A 633 -13.29 -9.27 9.90
N TRP A 634 -14.17 -9.17 10.90
CA TRP A 634 -14.88 -7.98 11.34
C TRP A 634 -13.96 -7.14 12.23
N GLU A 635 -13.78 -5.84 11.94
CA GLU A 635 -13.55 -4.88 13.03
C GLU A 635 -14.77 -3.95 13.08
N ILE A 636 -15.62 -4.26 14.04
CA ILE A 636 -16.74 -3.46 14.48
C ILE A 636 -16.27 -2.02 14.79
N ILE A 637 -16.85 -1.01 14.14
CA ILE A 637 -17.19 0.22 14.87
C ILE A 637 -18.50 -0.10 15.61
N SER A 638 -18.42 -0.09 16.95
CA SER A 638 -19.48 -0.36 17.96
C SER A 638 -19.88 -1.81 18.36
N GLY A 639 -19.18 -2.36 19.36
CA GLY A 639 -19.80 -3.14 20.45
C GLY A 639 -20.10 -4.63 20.24
N GLY A 640 -19.49 -5.49 21.07
CA GLY A 640 -19.94 -6.88 21.20
C GLY A 640 -19.13 -7.86 22.08
N LYS A 641 -18.72 -7.48 23.30
CA LYS A 641 -18.75 -8.40 24.47
C LYS A 641 -19.46 -7.60 25.57
N ASP A 642 -20.54 -8.02 26.18
CA ASP A 642 -21.08 -9.36 26.37
C ASP A 642 -22.61 -9.34 26.25
N LYS A 643 -23.17 -10.54 26.11
CA LYS A 643 -24.49 -10.85 26.66
C LYS A 643 -24.51 -10.49 28.15
N GLN A 644 -24.74 -9.23 28.49
CA GLN A 644 -25.35 -8.92 29.77
C GLN A 644 -26.84 -9.10 29.59
N GLN A 645 -27.42 -9.98 30.41
CA GLN A 645 -28.84 -9.85 30.76
C GLN A 645 -29.08 -8.39 31.12
N LEU A 646 -29.73 -7.67 30.23
CA LEU A 646 -30.02 -6.25 30.41
C LEU A 646 -31.17 -6.16 31.40
N SER A 647 -30.90 -5.51 32.53
CA SER A 647 -31.95 -5.02 33.41
C SER A 647 -32.77 -3.98 32.61
N PRO A 648 -34.10 -4.11 32.52
CA PRO A 648 -34.90 -3.17 31.77
C PRO A 648 -34.95 -1.84 32.52
N MET A 649 -34.77 -0.72 31.81
CA MET A 649 -35.27 0.60 32.21
C MET A 649 -35.02 1.57 31.05
N PHE A 650 -36.06 2.11 30.40
CA PHE A 650 -36.99 3.03 31.04
C PHE A 650 -38.46 2.60 31.04
N CYS A 651 -38.88 1.79 30.06
CA CYS A 651 -40.21 1.19 29.92
C CYS A 651 -40.08 -0.06 29.04
N ASP A 652 -40.82 -1.14 29.31
CA ASP A 652 -40.84 -2.29 28.39
C ASP A 652 -41.63 -1.92 27.12
N TYR A 653 -41.03 -2.14 25.96
CA TYR A 653 -41.69 -1.96 24.66
C TYR A 653 -41.30 -3.08 23.69
N ASP A 654 -42.28 -3.62 22.96
CA ASP A 654 -42.08 -4.72 22.02
C ASP A 654 -41.86 -4.17 20.61
N THR A 655 -40.61 -4.23 20.14
CA THR A 655 -40.24 -3.77 18.79
C THR A 655 -40.77 -4.67 17.66
N THR A 656 -41.28 -5.86 17.99
CA THR A 656 -41.85 -6.80 17.02
C THR A 656 -43.33 -6.54 16.75
N ASN A 657 -44.01 -5.74 17.59
CA ASN A 657 -45.44 -5.43 17.46
C ASN A 657 -45.77 -3.99 17.90
N ILE A 658 -45.12 -2.99 17.28
CA ILE A 658 -45.41 -1.58 17.53
C ILE A 658 -46.60 -1.15 16.66
N ASN A 659 -47.66 -0.59 17.28
CA ASN A 659 -48.74 0.05 16.53
C ASN A 659 -48.16 1.20 15.68
N PRO A 660 -48.39 1.24 14.36
CA PRO A 660 -47.85 2.28 13.48
C PRO A 660 -48.20 3.73 13.87
N THR A 661 -49.24 3.95 14.67
CA THR A 661 -49.63 5.28 15.17
C THR A 661 -49.13 5.58 16.59
N ASP A 662 -48.39 4.68 17.24
CA ASP A 662 -47.87 4.86 18.60
C ASP A 662 -46.62 5.73 18.62
N LEU A 663 -46.85 7.04 18.66
CA LEU A 663 -45.83 8.08 18.71
C LEU A 663 -44.88 7.91 19.91
N PHE A 664 -45.39 7.53 21.09
CA PHE A 664 -44.58 7.44 22.31
C PHE A 664 -43.56 6.29 22.24
N THR A 665 -43.99 5.14 21.72
CA THR A 665 -43.09 3.98 21.55
C THR A 665 -41.99 4.28 20.52
N PHE A 666 -42.31 4.93 19.39
CA PHE A 666 -41.28 5.33 18.43
C PHE A 666 -40.32 6.38 19.00
N PHE A 667 -40.79 7.32 19.81
CA PHE A 667 -39.93 8.30 20.45
C PHE A 667 -38.94 7.64 21.42
N ILE A 668 -39.42 6.74 22.27
CA ILE A 668 -38.55 6.03 23.23
C ILE A 668 -37.56 5.13 22.53
N TRP A 669 -37.98 4.39 21.51
CA TRP A 669 -37.07 3.57 20.73
C TRP A 669 -35.98 4.41 20.06
N GLY A 670 -36.34 5.57 19.49
CA GLY A 670 -35.37 6.51 18.93
C GLY A 670 -34.38 7.06 19.97
N MET A 671 -34.87 7.38 21.17
CA MET A 671 -34.06 7.87 22.29
C MET A 671 -33.15 6.79 22.89
N ASP A 672 -33.60 5.53 22.90
CA ASP A 672 -32.82 4.38 23.31
C ASP A 672 -31.62 4.18 22.37
N GLN A 673 -31.86 4.22 21.05
CA GLN A 673 -30.79 4.19 20.05
C GLN A 673 -29.83 5.38 20.16
N TYR A 674 -30.34 6.58 20.48
CA TYR A 674 -29.50 7.76 20.72
C TYR A 674 -28.56 7.56 21.92
N LYS A 675 -29.07 7.00 23.02
CA LYS A 675 -28.27 6.69 24.22
C LYS A 675 -27.14 5.70 23.93
N TYR A 676 -27.37 4.73 23.05
CA TYR A 676 -26.34 3.78 22.59
C TYR A 676 -25.42 4.35 21.49
N GLN A 677 -25.51 5.67 21.20
CA GLN A 677 -24.75 6.36 20.16
C GLN A 677 -24.97 5.78 18.75
N ASN A 678 -26.06 5.04 18.53
CA ASN A 678 -26.48 4.55 17.22
C ASN A 678 -27.26 5.65 16.49
N TYR A 679 -26.53 6.70 16.13
CA TYR A 679 -27.09 7.98 15.67
C TYR A 679 -27.95 7.85 14.40
N ASP A 680 -27.55 7.01 13.45
CA ASP A 680 -28.30 6.87 12.19
C ASP A 680 -29.65 6.15 12.39
N ASN A 681 -29.68 5.12 13.25
CA ASN A 681 -30.94 4.49 13.65
C ASN A 681 -31.81 5.39 14.52
N ALA A 682 -31.21 6.12 15.46
CA ALA A 682 -31.92 7.09 16.28
C ALA A 682 -32.65 8.12 15.39
N ILE A 683 -31.97 8.71 14.41
CA ILE A 683 -32.58 9.65 13.45
C ILE A 683 -33.68 8.97 12.63
N ARG A 684 -33.46 7.74 12.12
CA ARG A 684 -34.44 7.01 11.30
C ARG A 684 -35.72 6.73 12.07
N ILE A 685 -35.61 6.31 13.33
CA ILE A 685 -36.75 5.99 14.19
C ILE A 685 -37.45 7.28 14.64
N LEU A 686 -36.70 8.30 15.05
CA LEU A 686 -37.24 9.61 15.40
C LEU A 686 -37.95 10.29 14.21
N LYS A 687 -37.53 10.05 12.96
CA LYS A 687 -38.27 10.50 11.76
C LYS A 687 -39.67 9.88 11.64
N LYS A 688 -39.92 8.68 12.21
CA LYS A 688 -41.28 8.13 12.28
C LYS A 688 -42.18 8.96 13.20
N VAL A 689 -41.63 9.52 14.27
CA VAL A 689 -42.36 10.46 15.13
C VAL A 689 -42.68 11.75 14.37
N ILE A 690 -41.77 12.27 13.55
CA ILE A 690 -42.05 13.43 12.66
C ILE A 690 -43.16 13.10 11.65
N ALA A 691 -43.20 11.88 11.13
CA ALA A 691 -44.24 11.47 10.20
C ALA A 691 -45.63 11.40 10.85
N LEU A 692 -45.69 11.10 12.16
CA LEU A 692 -46.92 11.07 12.95
C LEU A 692 -47.32 12.46 13.49
N ASP A 693 -46.32 13.27 13.85
CA ASP A 693 -46.47 14.65 14.29
C ASP A 693 -45.32 15.51 13.75
N GLY A 694 -45.57 16.15 12.60
CA GLY A 694 -44.62 17.02 11.92
C GLY A 694 -44.35 18.35 12.64
N THR A 695 -45.00 18.61 13.77
CA THR A 695 -44.82 19.80 14.59
C THR A 695 -44.20 19.49 15.95
N ASN A 696 -43.69 18.27 16.17
CA ASN A 696 -43.20 17.85 17.47
C ASN A 696 -41.86 18.52 17.85
N PRO A 697 -41.81 19.41 18.85
CA PRO A 697 -40.57 20.12 19.17
C PRO A 697 -39.49 19.23 19.79
N LEU A 698 -39.87 18.15 20.49
CA LEU A 698 -38.90 17.24 21.11
C LEU A 698 -38.05 16.54 20.05
N VAL A 699 -38.68 16.08 18.98
CA VAL A 699 -37.96 15.30 17.97
C VAL A 699 -37.00 16.15 17.17
N PHE A 700 -37.39 17.37 16.82
CA PHE A 700 -36.47 18.31 16.20
C PHE A 700 -35.29 18.66 17.12
N HIS A 701 -35.53 18.82 18.43
CA HIS A 701 -34.46 19.05 19.40
C HIS A 701 -33.46 17.89 19.49
N TYR A 702 -33.95 16.65 19.65
CA TYR A 702 -33.08 15.50 19.81
C TYR A 702 -32.38 15.08 18.51
N ILE A 703 -33.02 15.20 17.34
CA ILE A 703 -32.34 15.05 16.05
C ILE A 703 -31.28 16.15 15.86
N GLY A 704 -31.57 17.39 16.27
CA GLY A 704 -30.61 18.48 16.29
C GLY A 704 -29.38 18.17 17.15
N LYS A 705 -29.58 17.60 18.35
CA LYS A 705 -28.49 17.13 19.22
C LYS A 705 -27.69 15.98 18.61
N ILE A 706 -28.35 15.02 17.95
CA ILE A 706 -27.65 13.95 17.25
C ILE A 706 -26.74 14.52 16.16
N PHE A 707 -27.25 15.42 15.31
CA PHE A 707 -26.43 16.06 14.29
C PHE A 707 -25.31 16.94 14.87
N PHE A 708 -25.57 17.60 15.98
CA PHE A 708 -24.57 18.34 16.75
C PHE A 708 -23.43 17.43 17.26
N ASP A 709 -23.77 16.27 17.85
CA ASP A 709 -22.79 15.28 18.33
C ASP A 709 -21.97 14.68 17.16
N GLN A 710 -22.60 14.50 16.00
CA GLN A 710 -21.96 14.06 14.75
C GLN A 710 -21.15 15.16 14.04
N LYS A 711 -21.16 16.41 14.52
CA LYS A 711 -20.54 17.58 13.88
C LYS A 711 -21.10 17.93 12.49
N LYS A 712 -22.35 17.57 12.23
CA LYS A 712 -23.12 17.90 11.02
C LYS A 712 -23.89 19.21 11.24
N TRP A 713 -23.18 20.33 11.07
CA TRP A 713 -23.65 21.64 11.53
C TRP A 713 -24.85 22.20 10.77
N GLU A 714 -24.90 21.99 9.45
CA GLU A 714 -25.98 22.47 8.58
C GLU A 714 -27.31 21.77 8.92
N GLU A 715 -27.27 20.46 9.11
CA GLU A 715 -28.44 19.67 9.47
C GLU A 715 -28.88 19.93 10.92
N ALA A 716 -27.94 20.12 11.84
CA ALA A 716 -28.22 20.51 13.21
C ALA A 716 -28.92 21.88 13.28
N GLU A 717 -28.47 22.86 12.48
CA GLU A 717 -29.05 24.20 12.41
C GLU A 717 -30.53 24.17 12.01
N VAL A 718 -30.86 23.42 10.95
CA VAL A 718 -32.24 23.27 10.47
C VAL A 718 -33.13 22.68 11.56
N MET A 719 -32.65 21.64 12.25
CA MET A 719 -33.43 20.95 13.28
C MET A 719 -33.64 21.82 14.52
N PHE A 720 -32.62 22.54 15.00
CA PHE A 720 -32.80 23.49 16.11
C PHE A 720 -33.71 24.68 15.74
N LYS A 721 -33.70 25.14 14.47
CA LYS A 721 -34.65 26.17 14.00
C LYS A 721 -36.10 25.68 14.05
N LEU A 722 -36.35 24.44 13.63
CA LEU A 722 -37.68 23.82 13.70
C LEU A 722 -38.12 23.59 15.15
N ALA A 723 -37.22 23.12 16.01
CA ALA A 723 -37.46 22.92 17.44
C ALA A 723 -37.93 24.23 18.12
N LYS A 724 -37.22 25.34 17.89
CA LYS A 724 -37.57 26.68 18.40
C LYS A 724 -38.89 27.22 17.85
N LYS A 725 -39.23 26.90 16.60
CA LYS A 725 -40.46 27.35 15.91
C LYS A 725 -41.71 26.68 16.49
N TYR A 726 -41.64 25.39 16.78
CA TYR A 726 -42.78 24.60 17.26
C TYR A 726 -42.81 24.39 18.77
N GLN A 727 -41.93 25.05 19.51
CA GLN A 727 -41.84 24.87 20.95
C GLN A 727 -43.11 25.32 21.68
N LEU A 728 -43.65 24.43 22.49
CA LEU A 728 -44.77 24.68 23.40
C LEU A 728 -44.25 25.11 24.77
N ASN A 729 -45.02 25.91 25.53
CA ASN A 729 -44.75 26.08 26.96
C ASN A 729 -45.12 24.79 27.72
N LEU A 730 -44.72 24.65 28.98
CA LEU A 730 -44.90 23.41 29.74
C LEU A 730 -46.38 23.03 29.93
N ILE A 731 -47.27 24.01 30.08
CA ILE A 731 -48.72 23.77 30.28
C ILE A 731 -49.36 23.25 28.98
N ASP A 732 -49.02 23.86 27.85
CA ASP A 732 -49.50 23.45 26.52
C ASP A 732 -48.90 22.11 26.11
N PHE A 733 -47.64 21.84 26.48
CA PHE A 733 -46.99 20.56 26.23
C PHE A 733 -47.63 19.42 27.01
N ASN A 734 -47.97 19.64 28.29
CA ASN A 734 -48.71 18.66 29.10
C ASN A 734 -50.09 18.38 28.49
N SER A 735 -50.80 19.43 28.08
CA SER A 735 -52.12 19.32 27.43
C SER A 735 -52.03 18.57 26.09
N TYR A 736 -50.96 18.80 25.33
CA TYR A 736 -50.65 18.07 24.09
C TYR A 736 -50.42 16.58 24.36
N VAL A 737 -49.59 16.22 25.34
CA VAL A 737 -49.33 14.81 25.70
C VAL A 737 -50.62 14.09 26.10
N ASP A 738 -51.50 14.75 26.86
CA ASP A 738 -52.80 14.20 27.24
C ASP A 738 -53.77 14.06 26.06
N SER A 739 -53.64 14.90 25.03
CA SER A 739 -54.41 14.75 23.78
C SER A 739 -53.95 13.55 22.94
N VAL A 740 -52.62 13.33 22.84
CA VAL A 740 -52.04 12.20 22.11
C VAL A 740 -52.37 10.87 22.79
N LYS A 741 -52.37 10.83 24.12
CA LYS A 741 -52.83 9.66 24.91
C LYS A 741 -54.28 9.26 24.62
N LYS A 742 -55.14 10.23 24.28
CA LYS A 742 -56.56 9.99 24.00
C LYS A 742 -56.85 9.62 22.54
N SER A 743 -55.95 9.97 21.61
CA SER A 743 -56.16 9.81 20.16
C SER A 743 -55.68 8.48 19.60
N VAL A 744 -54.93 7.69 20.37
CA VAL A 744 -54.35 6.42 19.91
C VAL A 744 -54.82 5.27 20.80
N THR A 745 -55.26 4.17 20.17
CA THR A 745 -55.57 2.91 20.88
C THR A 745 -54.29 2.09 21.00
N TYR A 746 -53.79 1.93 22.22
CA TYR A 746 -52.55 1.21 22.49
C TYR A 746 -52.81 -0.28 22.74
N ALA A 747 -51.90 -1.14 22.27
CA ALA A 747 -51.99 -2.60 22.46
C ALA A 747 -51.55 -3.04 23.89
N TYR A 748 -50.90 -2.15 24.65
CA TYR A 748 -50.34 -2.38 26.00
C TYR A 748 -50.35 -1.07 26.82
N ASP A 749 -50.01 -1.13 28.12
CA ASP A 749 -49.96 0.04 29.00
C ASP A 749 -48.85 1.01 28.58
N ASN A 750 -49.25 2.12 27.96
CA ASN A 750 -48.35 3.14 27.43
C ASN A 750 -48.05 4.27 28.43
N SER A 751 -48.46 4.10 29.71
CA SER A 751 -48.30 5.11 30.76
C SER A 751 -46.83 5.47 31.01
N CYS A 752 -45.97 4.46 31.02
CA CYS A 752 -44.54 4.64 31.19
C CYS A 752 -43.94 5.44 30.02
N ALA A 753 -44.30 5.09 28.78
CA ALA A 753 -43.67 5.73 27.62
C ALA A 753 -44.09 7.20 27.49
N ALA A 754 -45.37 7.47 27.75
CA ALA A 754 -45.89 8.83 27.78
C ALA A 754 -45.29 9.64 28.96
N GLY A 755 -44.98 8.99 30.08
CA GLY A 755 -44.25 9.60 31.21
C GLY A 755 -42.82 10.00 30.84
N PHE A 756 -42.07 9.13 30.18
CA PHE A 756 -40.73 9.44 29.68
C PHE A 756 -40.74 10.55 28.62
N PHE A 757 -41.71 10.51 27.72
CA PHE A 757 -41.93 11.57 26.72
C PHE A 757 -42.17 12.94 27.39
N LEU A 758 -42.96 12.96 28.47
CA LEU A 758 -43.21 14.18 29.27
C LEU A 758 -41.94 14.70 29.95
N MET A 759 -41.17 13.80 30.58
CA MET A 759 -39.92 14.12 31.27
C MET A 759 -38.81 14.59 30.32
N SER A 760 -38.90 14.24 29.03
CA SER A 760 -37.95 14.64 28.00
C SER A 760 -38.13 16.09 27.52
N TYR A 761 -39.09 16.83 28.09
CA TYR A 761 -39.32 18.24 27.80
C TYR A 761 -38.12 19.10 28.19
N TYR A 762 -37.63 19.88 27.22
CA TYR A 762 -36.44 20.71 27.35
C TYR A 762 -36.80 22.20 27.37
N LYS A 763 -35.97 23.01 28.05
CA LYS A 763 -36.21 24.46 28.14
C LYS A 763 -35.71 25.18 26.88
N ARG A 764 -36.41 26.25 26.47
CA ARG A 764 -36.05 27.09 25.30
C ARG A 764 -34.61 27.57 25.29
N VAL A 765 -34.05 27.86 26.46
CA VAL A 765 -32.64 28.27 26.60
C VAL A 765 -31.65 27.24 26.05
N GLU A 766 -31.98 25.95 26.08
CA GLU A 766 -31.09 24.88 25.63
C GLU A 766 -30.86 24.92 24.12
N ASP A 767 -31.91 25.15 23.31
CA ASP A 767 -31.78 25.27 21.86
C ASP A 767 -30.87 26.44 21.46
N TYR A 768 -31.00 27.60 22.12
CA TYR A 768 -30.12 28.76 21.87
C TYR A 768 -28.68 28.50 22.32
N PHE A 769 -28.49 27.79 23.43
CA PHE A 769 -27.16 27.41 23.90
C PHE A 769 -26.45 26.41 22.97
N PHE A 770 -27.16 25.37 22.50
CA PHE A 770 -26.61 24.41 21.53
C PHE A 770 -26.38 25.06 20.17
N THR A 771 -27.30 25.90 19.69
CA THR A 771 -27.13 26.67 18.44
C THR A 771 -25.90 27.60 18.53
N GLY A 772 -25.69 28.30 19.66
CA GLY A 772 -24.53 29.17 19.86
C GLY A 772 -23.21 28.39 19.90
N THR A 773 -23.20 27.25 20.59
CA THR A 773 -22.01 26.36 20.67
C THR A 773 -21.68 25.75 19.31
N MET A 774 -22.72 25.42 18.53
CA MET A 774 -22.59 24.91 17.17
C MET A 774 -21.95 25.95 16.26
N TYR A 775 -22.47 27.18 16.24
CA TYR A 775 -21.90 28.26 15.43
C TYR A 775 -20.49 28.65 15.88
N GLU A 776 -20.18 28.59 17.19
CA GLU A 776 -18.81 28.76 17.70
C GLU A 776 -17.87 27.70 17.10
N ALA A 777 -18.26 26.42 17.15
CA ALA A 777 -17.48 25.32 16.60
C ALA A 777 -17.37 25.38 15.06
N TRP A 778 -18.42 25.87 14.40
CA TRP A 778 -18.49 26.06 12.95
C TRP A 778 -17.84 27.37 12.48
N LYS A 779 -17.28 28.18 13.39
CA LYS A 779 -16.59 29.47 13.14
C LYS A 779 -17.51 30.59 12.62
N HIS A 780 -18.81 30.49 12.85
CA HIS A 780 -19.82 31.52 12.60
C HIS A 780 -19.95 32.41 13.85
N VAL A 781 -18.96 33.29 14.01
CA VAL A 781 -18.71 34.04 15.24
C VAL A 781 -19.88 34.97 15.61
N GLU A 782 -20.47 35.67 14.65
CA GLU A 782 -21.52 36.66 14.88
C GLU A 782 -22.83 35.99 15.29
N GLU A 783 -23.17 34.89 14.62
CA GLU A 783 -24.33 34.06 14.92
C GLU A 783 -24.18 33.34 16.27
N ALA A 784 -22.97 32.90 16.63
CA ALA A 784 -22.67 32.37 17.95
C ALA A 784 -22.91 33.42 19.05
N GLU A 785 -22.41 34.65 18.85
CA GLU A 785 -22.60 35.78 19.76
C GLU A 785 -24.10 36.08 19.98
N ILE A 786 -24.89 36.16 18.91
CA ILE A 786 -26.34 36.40 18.97
C ILE A 786 -27.06 35.32 19.79
N ASN A 787 -26.75 34.04 19.52
CA ASN A 787 -27.42 32.93 20.18
C ASN A 787 -27.02 32.82 21.67
N PHE A 788 -25.77 33.11 22.03
CA PHE A 788 -25.37 33.15 23.45
C PHE A 788 -26.01 34.31 24.21
N LYS A 789 -26.11 35.51 23.61
CA LYS A 789 -26.85 36.64 24.20
C LYS A 789 -28.32 36.31 24.44
N GLU A 790 -28.96 35.63 23.49
CA GLU A 790 -30.36 35.22 23.63
C GLU A 790 -30.55 34.11 24.67
N ALA A 791 -29.60 33.17 24.78
CA ALA A 791 -29.59 32.18 25.86
C ALA A 791 -29.48 32.85 27.25
N ILE A 792 -28.60 33.86 27.38
CA ILE A 792 -28.46 34.68 28.60
C ILE A 792 -29.76 35.43 28.90
N ARG A 793 -30.41 36.01 27.88
CA ARG A 793 -31.68 36.75 28.05
C ARG A 793 -32.80 35.85 28.59
N LEU A 794 -32.85 34.59 28.13
CA LEU A 794 -33.89 33.62 28.50
C LEU A 794 -33.66 32.96 29.87
N ASP A 795 -32.41 32.89 30.33
CA ASP A 795 -32.04 32.37 31.65
C ASP A 795 -30.80 33.13 32.18
N SER A 796 -31.04 34.33 32.71
CA SER A 796 -29.97 35.24 33.15
C SER A 796 -29.20 34.74 34.38
N VAL A 797 -29.73 33.73 35.08
CA VAL A 797 -29.11 33.15 36.28
C VAL A 797 -28.09 32.06 35.93
N LYS A 798 -28.15 31.50 34.72
CA LYS A 798 -27.31 30.36 34.31
C LYS A 798 -25.99 30.82 33.66
N LEU A 799 -24.88 30.61 34.38
CA LEU A 799 -23.52 31.03 33.99
C LEU A 799 -23.01 30.49 32.64
N GLY A 800 -23.57 29.39 32.13
CA GLY A 800 -23.09 28.74 30.90
C GLY A 800 -23.11 29.66 29.67
N GLY A 801 -24.14 30.49 29.52
CA GLY A 801 -24.23 31.46 28.43
C GLY A 801 -23.19 32.58 28.53
N TYR A 802 -22.99 33.13 29.74
CA TYR A 802 -21.99 34.16 30.02
C TYR A 802 -20.56 33.64 29.80
N LEU A 803 -20.25 32.42 30.25
CA LEU A 803 -18.93 31.81 30.09
C LEU A 803 -18.59 31.61 28.61
N LYS A 804 -19.55 31.13 27.82
CA LYS A 804 -19.36 30.92 26.37
C LYS A 804 -19.20 32.22 25.61
N LEU A 805 -19.99 33.25 25.94
CA LEU A 805 -19.88 34.57 25.34
C LEU A 805 -18.55 35.26 25.71
N TRP A 806 -18.11 35.11 26.96
CA TRP A 806 -16.81 35.60 27.41
C TRP A 806 -15.64 34.91 26.67
N GLN A 807 -15.64 33.57 26.59
CA GLN A 807 -14.63 32.81 25.84
C GLN A 807 -14.58 33.20 24.36
N LEU A 808 -15.75 33.49 23.77
CA LEU A 808 -15.86 33.92 22.39
C LEU A 808 -15.21 35.30 22.15
N TYR A 809 -15.40 36.26 23.06
CA TYR A 809 -14.75 37.58 22.99
C TYR A 809 -13.25 37.53 23.29
N GLU A 810 -12.81 36.70 24.24
CA GLU A 810 -11.40 36.48 24.55
C GLU A 810 -10.65 35.94 23.32
N LYS A 811 -11.21 34.93 22.63
CA LYS A 811 -10.64 34.36 21.40
C LYS A 811 -10.54 35.37 20.25
N GLN A 812 -11.40 36.39 20.24
CA GLN A 812 -11.41 37.46 19.23
C GLN A 812 -10.51 38.66 19.59
N GLY A 813 -9.88 38.66 20.75
CA GLY A 813 -9.12 39.81 21.25
C GLY A 813 -9.99 41.01 21.63
N ARG A 814 -11.30 40.81 21.80
CA ARG A 814 -12.30 41.82 22.20
C ARG A 814 -12.36 41.91 23.72
N PHE A 815 -11.22 42.25 24.33
CA PHE A 815 -11.01 42.13 25.77
C PHE A 815 -11.91 43.08 26.59
N THR A 816 -12.29 44.22 26.02
CA THR A 816 -13.24 45.16 26.61
C THR A 816 -14.65 44.56 26.72
N GLU A 817 -15.17 43.97 25.65
CA GLU A 817 -16.48 43.31 25.69
C GLU A 817 -16.45 42.03 26.54
N ALA A 818 -15.32 41.32 26.56
CA ALA A 818 -15.10 40.18 27.46
C ALA A 818 -15.19 40.61 28.94
N GLU A 819 -14.59 41.76 29.28
CA GLU A 819 -14.66 42.36 30.61
C GLU A 819 -16.10 42.77 30.97
N ASP A 820 -16.85 43.36 30.03
CA ASP A 820 -18.25 43.76 30.24
C ASP A 820 -19.20 42.56 30.46
N VAL A 821 -19.00 41.45 29.74
CA VAL A 821 -19.76 40.20 29.94
C VAL A 821 -19.48 39.58 31.30
N ILE A 822 -18.21 39.60 31.74
CA ILE A 822 -17.84 39.17 33.09
C ILE A 822 -18.52 40.07 34.14
N LYS A 823 -18.45 41.39 33.99
CA LYS A 823 -19.12 42.34 34.90
C LYS A 823 -20.62 42.11 34.95
N ALA A 824 -21.27 41.91 33.81
CA ALA A 824 -22.70 41.59 33.74
C ALA A 824 -23.05 40.26 34.43
N SER A 825 -22.18 39.25 34.35
CA SER A 825 -22.37 37.98 35.09
C SER A 825 -22.25 38.14 36.60
N ILE A 826 -21.40 39.07 37.06
CA ILE A 826 -21.16 39.38 38.49
C ILE A 826 -22.32 40.19 39.08
N VAL A 827 -22.90 41.14 38.32
CA VAL A 827 -24.05 41.96 38.75
C VAL A 827 -25.31 41.11 38.97
N VAL A 828 -25.52 40.03 38.21
CA VAL A 828 -26.67 39.12 38.40
C VAL A 828 -26.51 38.22 39.65
N GLN A 829 -25.31 38.12 40.22
CA GLN A 829 -25.00 37.38 41.45
C GLN A 829 -24.81 38.29 42.68
N SER A 830 -25.33 39.52 42.66
CA SER A 830 -25.02 40.55 43.67
C SER A 830 -25.64 40.34 45.06
N ASP A 831 -25.25 39.27 45.74
CA ASP A 831 -25.13 39.24 47.20
C ASP A 831 -23.79 38.63 47.68
N SER A 832 -22.94 38.07 46.81
CA SER A 832 -21.74 37.32 47.29
C SER A 832 -20.37 37.70 46.72
N ILE A 833 -20.24 38.60 45.73
CA ILE A 833 -18.93 38.86 45.06
C ILE A 833 -18.46 40.33 45.16
N THR A 834 -19.34 41.26 45.54
CA THR A 834 -19.06 42.71 45.52
C THR A 834 -18.08 43.21 46.59
N GLU A 835 -17.71 42.39 47.58
CA GLU A 835 -16.84 42.84 48.68
C GLU A 835 -15.34 42.71 48.38
N ILE A 836 -14.93 41.98 47.33
CA ILE A 836 -13.53 41.57 47.12
C ILE A 836 -12.78 42.43 46.09
N LEU A 837 -13.45 43.03 45.10
CA LEU A 837 -12.76 43.58 43.92
C LEU A 837 -12.66 45.11 43.85
N ASP A 838 -13.41 45.86 44.65
CA ASP A 838 -13.67 47.27 44.32
C ASP A 838 -12.87 48.31 45.12
N LYS A 839 -11.67 47.99 45.66
CA LYS A 839 -10.87 49.04 46.33
C LYS A 839 -9.48 49.39 45.85
N ASP A 840 -8.65 48.55 45.22
CA ASP A 840 -7.26 48.99 45.05
C ASP A 840 -6.45 48.39 43.88
N LEU A 841 -6.82 48.49 42.59
CA LEU A 841 -5.86 48.15 41.51
C LEU A 841 -6.01 49.03 40.25
N PRO A 842 -5.25 50.12 40.10
CA PRO A 842 -5.17 50.86 38.83
C PRO A 842 -4.20 50.17 37.85
N PHE A 843 -4.65 49.98 36.61
CA PHE A 843 -3.87 49.45 35.48
C PHE A 843 -3.11 50.60 34.80
N ASP A 844 -1.77 50.66 34.89
CA ASP A 844 -0.98 51.78 34.39
C ASP A 844 -0.77 51.72 32.85
N LYS A 845 -1.36 52.70 32.14
CA LYS A 845 -1.39 52.81 30.68
C LYS A 845 -0.05 53.25 30.04
N ARG A 846 1.01 53.54 30.79
CA ARG A 846 2.22 54.22 30.25
C ARG A 846 3.32 53.32 29.68
N PHE A 847 3.36 52.03 29.98
CA PHE A 847 4.46 51.14 29.55
C PHE A 847 4.36 50.65 28.09
N VAL A 848 3.26 50.97 27.41
CA VAL A 848 2.80 50.42 26.12
C VAL A 848 3.60 50.91 24.90
N LYS A 849 4.56 51.83 25.02
CA LYS A 849 5.10 52.56 23.85
C LYS A 849 6.57 52.34 23.47
N LYS A 850 7.38 51.48 24.15
CA LYS A 850 8.84 51.51 23.93
C LYS A 850 9.63 50.20 23.71
N ALA A 851 9.01 49.04 23.48
CA ALA A 851 9.78 47.83 23.15
C ALA A 851 9.19 47.10 21.93
N GLY A 852 9.98 46.99 20.87
CA GLY A 852 9.62 46.32 19.61
C GLY A 852 9.68 44.80 19.71
N MET A 853 8.68 44.19 20.37
CA MET A 853 8.50 42.73 20.43
C MET A 853 7.15 42.35 19.81
N THR A 854 7.07 41.17 19.19
CA THR A 854 5.88 40.68 18.47
C THR A 854 4.69 40.45 19.40
N GLY A 855 3.46 40.61 18.89
CA GLY A 855 2.22 40.76 19.68
C GLY A 855 1.89 39.64 20.68
N LYS A 856 2.44 38.43 20.55
CA LYS A 856 2.18 37.29 21.44
C LYS A 856 3.08 37.28 22.69
N GLU A 857 4.30 37.77 22.60
CA GLU A 857 5.23 37.85 23.75
C GLU A 857 4.90 39.03 24.67
N ARG A 858 4.33 40.09 24.09
CA ARG A 858 3.88 41.28 24.79
C ARG A 858 2.68 41.02 25.71
N CYS A 859 1.65 40.32 25.21
CA CYS A 859 0.47 39.98 26.00
C CYS A 859 0.81 39.07 27.19
N ASP A 860 1.68 38.09 26.99
CA ASP A 860 2.08 37.15 28.06
C ASP A 860 2.87 37.84 29.19
N ARG A 861 3.70 38.84 28.87
CA ARG A 861 4.44 39.62 29.87
C ARG A 861 3.51 40.49 30.72
N GLU A 862 2.55 41.16 30.09
CA GLU A 862 1.56 41.97 30.79
C GLU A 862 0.61 41.11 31.64
N LEU A 863 0.23 39.94 31.13
CA LEU A 863 -0.63 38.98 31.83
C LEU A 863 0.07 38.33 33.03
N ASN A 864 1.35 37.96 32.90
CA ASN A 864 2.18 37.48 34.00
C ASN A 864 2.29 38.53 35.12
N ALA A 865 2.61 39.79 34.76
CA ALA A 865 2.70 40.87 35.71
C ALA A 865 1.34 41.19 36.39
N PHE A 866 0.23 41.08 35.65
CA PHE A 866 -1.11 41.22 36.20
C PHE A 866 -1.44 40.13 37.23
N TYR A 867 -1.21 38.85 36.89
CA TYR A 867 -1.50 37.76 37.83
C TYR A 867 -0.63 37.82 39.08
N ARG A 868 0.64 38.22 38.98
CA ARG A 868 1.50 38.41 40.17
C ARG A 868 0.96 39.48 41.11
N ARG A 869 0.53 40.64 40.58
CA ARG A 869 -0.10 41.70 41.39
C ARG A 869 -1.43 41.26 42.01
N ALA A 870 -2.20 40.43 41.31
CA ALA A 870 -3.44 39.85 41.84
C ALA A 870 -3.15 38.89 43.02
N ILE A 871 -2.12 38.05 42.89
CA ILE A 871 -1.67 37.14 43.96
C ILE A 871 -1.13 37.91 45.16
N GLU A 872 -0.36 38.97 44.97
CA GLU A 872 0.15 39.81 46.07
C GLU A 872 -0.98 40.46 46.89
N LYS A 873 -2.11 40.78 46.25
CA LYS A 873 -3.25 41.44 46.90
C LYS A 873 -4.26 40.48 47.50
N ILE A 874 -4.41 39.31 46.89
CA ILE A 874 -5.33 38.27 47.35
C ILE A 874 -4.56 36.95 47.44
N PRO A 875 -3.60 36.81 48.37
CA PRO A 875 -2.70 35.65 48.43
C PRO A 875 -3.42 34.36 48.85
N GLU A 876 -4.63 34.47 49.39
CA GLU A 876 -5.48 33.35 49.79
C GLU A 876 -6.34 32.79 48.63
N ASP A 877 -6.44 33.52 47.50
CA ASP A 877 -7.19 33.05 46.33
C ASP A 877 -6.31 32.20 45.40
N GLY A 878 -6.59 30.89 45.41
CA GLY A 878 -5.87 29.91 44.62
C GLY A 878 -6.05 30.04 43.11
N ILE A 879 -7.08 30.75 42.64
CA ILE A 879 -7.40 30.85 41.20
C ILE A 879 -6.33 31.66 40.46
N TRP A 880 -5.82 32.74 41.06
CA TRP A 880 -4.77 33.57 40.43
C TRP A 880 -3.45 32.82 40.37
N ASN A 881 -3.13 32.07 41.42
CA ASN A 881 -1.99 31.14 41.45
C ASN A 881 -2.11 30.08 40.34
N TYR A 882 -3.30 29.53 40.12
CA TYR A 882 -3.57 28.55 39.05
C TYR A 882 -3.45 29.15 37.64
N LYS A 883 -3.99 30.35 37.42
CA LYS A 883 -3.92 31.06 36.13
C LYS A 883 -2.48 31.44 35.77
N LEU A 884 -1.72 31.98 36.73
CA LEU A 884 -0.30 32.27 36.53
C LEU A 884 0.49 30.99 36.28
N GLY A 885 0.30 29.96 37.12
CA GLY A 885 0.95 28.66 36.96
C GLY A 885 0.69 28.02 35.58
N THR A 886 -0.53 28.15 35.06
CA THR A 886 -0.91 27.66 33.72
C THR A 886 -0.26 28.46 32.59
N LEU A 887 -0.17 29.79 32.73
CA LEU A 887 0.55 30.64 31.78
C LEU A 887 2.02 30.25 31.71
N LEU A 888 2.67 30.04 32.86
CA LEU A 888 4.08 29.64 32.92
C LEU A 888 4.30 28.21 32.40
N TYR A 889 3.40 27.27 32.72
CA TYR A 889 3.38 25.91 32.15
C TYR A 889 3.38 25.91 30.62
N SER A 890 2.60 26.80 30.00
CA SER A 890 2.53 26.93 28.54
C SER A 890 3.87 27.32 27.88
N ARG A 891 4.82 27.87 28.65
CA ARG A 891 6.14 28.28 28.18
C ARG A 891 7.26 27.31 28.60
N ALA A 892 6.99 26.41 29.55
CA ALA A 892 7.96 25.47 30.12
C ALA A 892 8.46 24.37 29.16
N HIS A 893 7.76 24.12 28.04
CA HIS A 893 8.05 23.03 27.09
C HIS A 893 8.91 23.42 25.87
N LEU A 894 9.29 24.70 25.73
CA LEU A 894 10.06 25.19 24.58
C LEU A 894 11.51 24.63 24.62
N ASN A 895 11.79 23.60 23.82
CA ASN A 895 13.12 23.01 23.67
C ASN A 895 14.02 23.92 22.82
N THR A 896 14.85 24.75 23.45
CA THR A 896 16.06 25.31 22.82
C THR A 896 17.29 24.53 23.30
N VAL A 897 18.21 24.26 22.37
CA VAL A 897 19.33 23.28 22.43
C VAL A 897 20.42 23.64 23.46
N ILE A 898 20.12 23.75 24.76
CA ILE A 898 21.12 24.00 25.81
C ILE A 898 20.87 23.09 27.02
N PRO A 899 21.81 22.25 27.48
CA PRO A 899 21.43 21.03 28.19
C PRO A 899 21.27 21.15 29.72
N TYR A 900 21.49 22.32 30.36
CA TYR A 900 21.66 22.35 31.82
C TYR A 900 20.96 23.47 32.61
N PHE A 901 20.27 24.42 31.98
CA PHE A 901 19.62 25.52 32.71
C PHE A 901 18.13 25.28 33.00
N ASP A 902 17.71 25.56 34.23
CA ASP A 902 16.35 25.30 34.74
C ASP A 902 15.97 23.80 34.57
N SER A 903 16.91 22.95 34.97
CA SER A 903 16.88 21.50 34.78
C SER A 903 17.37 20.75 36.03
N ILE A 904 16.93 19.51 36.19
CA ILE A 904 17.31 18.64 37.29
C ILE A 904 18.39 17.69 36.79
N VAL A 905 19.53 17.71 37.47
CA VAL A 905 20.71 16.90 37.13
C VAL A 905 20.89 15.79 38.15
N TRP A 906 21.11 14.57 37.66
CA TRP A 906 21.45 13.40 38.48
C TRP A 906 22.96 13.31 38.69
N PHE A 907 23.39 13.11 39.93
CA PHE A 907 24.79 12.97 40.31
C PHE A 907 25.07 11.52 40.76
N PRO A 908 25.65 10.67 39.89
CA PRO A 908 25.76 9.23 40.12
C PRO A 908 26.58 8.86 41.36
N LYS A 909 27.70 9.54 41.62
CA LYS A 909 28.56 9.27 42.78
C LYS A 909 27.94 9.71 44.11
N LEU A 910 27.04 10.70 44.08
CA LEU A 910 26.30 11.18 45.25
C LEU A 910 24.96 10.48 45.43
N ASN A 911 24.48 9.78 44.41
CA ASN A 911 23.15 9.16 44.35
C ASN A 911 22.00 10.15 44.66
N LYS A 912 22.12 11.40 44.18
CA LYS A 912 21.18 12.51 44.46
C LYS A 912 20.85 13.33 43.19
N GLU A 913 19.65 13.92 43.17
CA GLU A 913 19.18 14.85 42.12
C GLU A 913 19.18 16.28 42.65
N PHE A 914 19.66 17.24 41.86
CA PHE A 914 19.67 18.66 42.22
C PHE A 914 19.05 19.51 41.11
N PHE A 915 18.24 20.49 41.48
CA PHE A 915 17.68 21.47 40.56
C PHE A 915 18.69 22.61 40.36
N ILE A 916 19.12 22.83 39.12
CA ILE A 916 20.04 23.91 38.76
C ILE A 916 19.22 25.03 38.12
N ASP A 917 19.02 26.13 38.85
CA ASP A 917 18.22 27.26 38.40
C ASP A 917 19.04 28.35 37.70
N TYR A 918 18.32 29.30 37.10
CA TYR A 918 18.87 30.42 36.33
C TYR A 918 19.71 31.38 37.20
N ASP A 919 19.35 31.57 38.47
CA ASP A 919 20.09 32.44 39.39
C ASP A 919 21.44 31.82 39.77
N PHE A 920 21.49 30.50 39.99
CA PHE A 920 22.74 29.76 40.21
C PHE A 920 23.68 29.86 39.00
N ALA A 921 23.14 29.70 37.79
CA ALA A 921 23.88 29.83 36.54
C ALA A 921 24.49 31.23 36.34
N LEU A 922 23.69 32.26 36.56
CA LEU A 922 24.09 33.65 36.44
C LEU A 922 25.18 34.04 37.45
N ASN A 923 25.08 33.56 38.69
CA ASN A 923 26.10 33.74 39.72
C ASN A 923 27.45 33.11 39.33
N LEU A 924 27.43 31.93 38.69
CA LEU A 924 28.61 31.22 38.19
C LEU A 924 29.33 31.93 37.02
N HIS A 925 28.57 32.69 36.23
CA HIS A 925 29.06 33.58 35.17
C HIS A 925 29.35 35.02 35.66
N GLY A 926 29.24 35.28 36.96
CA GLY A 926 29.59 36.56 37.58
C GLY A 926 28.60 37.69 37.27
N LYS A 927 27.30 37.42 37.13
CA LYS A 927 26.29 38.45 36.81
C LYS A 927 25.05 38.26 37.68
N VAL A 928 24.79 39.17 38.62
CA VAL A 928 23.54 39.18 39.42
C VAL A 928 22.47 40.04 38.75
N ILE A 929 21.20 39.61 38.79
CA ILE A 929 20.04 40.37 38.27
C ILE A 929 19.12 40.77 39.43
N ASN A 930 18.65 42.02 39.45
CA ASN A 930 17.60 42.45 40.40
C ASN A 930 16.20 42.02 39.93
N THR A 931 15.19 42.04 40.80
CA THR A 931 13.78 41.64 40.58
C THR A 931 13.10 42.21 39.33
N ASP A 932 13.66 43.26 38.74
CA ASP A 932 13.15 43.93 37.53
C ASP A 932 13.83 43.49 36.21
N GLY A 933 14.81 42.57 36.27
CA GLY A 933 15.45 42.00 35.07
C GLY A 933 16.72 42.72 34.59
N ASP A 934 17.28 43.67 35.36
CA ASP A 934 18.54 44.34 35.02
C ASP A 934 19.76 43.72 35.72
N ILE A 935 20.79 43.39 34.93
CA ILE A 935 22.06 42.79 35.39
C ILE A 935 22.94 43.86 36.05
N THR A 936 23.16 43.78 37.36
CA THR A 936 24.09 44.66 38.07
C THR A 936 24.90 43.89 39.12
N LYS A 937 26.21 43.72 38.82
CA LYS A 937 27.37 43.38 39.69
C LYS A 937 27.93 41.95 39.59
N ILE A 938 29.28 41.90 39.56
CA ILE A 938 30.14 40.70 39.50
C ILE A 938 30.53 40.29 40.93
N ILE A 939 30.24 39.05 41.32
CA ILE A 939 30.74 38.44 42.55
C ILE A 939 31.88 37.48 42.15
N ASN A 940 33.05 37.65 42.76
CA ASN A 940 34.14 36.69 42.71
C ASN A 940 34.07 35.84 43.98
N ASP A 941 33.34 34.73 43.95
CA ASP A 941 33.43 33.69 44.98
C ASP A 941 33.80 32.37 44.31
N ASP A 942 34.80 31.69 44.86
CA ASP A 942 35.42 30.48 44.29
C ASP A 942 34.68 29.17 44.67
N SER A 943 33.52 29.27 45.33
CA SER A 943 32.68 28.10 45.67
C SER A 943 31.19 28.47 45.76
N PHE A 944 30.31 27.58 45.28
CA PHE A 944 28.84 27.77 45.29
C PHE A 944 28.10 26.56 45.88
N SER A 945 26.98 26.78 46.58
CA SER A 945 26.19 25.74 47.25
C SER A 945 24.87 25.42 46.55
N ILE A 946 24.57 24.14 46.28
CA ILE A 946 23.28 23.69 45.69
C ILE A 946 22.43 22.96 46.73
N SER A 947 21.11 23.18 46.75
CA SER A 947 20.18 22.52 47.68
C SER A 947 19.60 21.21 47.14
N ASP A 948 19.64 20.16 47.96
CA ASP A 948 19.00 18.86 47.69
C ASP A 948 17.46 18.96 47.71
N GLU A 949 16.80 18.74 46.58
CA GLU A 949 15.33 18.75 46.48
C GLU A 949 14.68 17.37 46.73
N SER A 950 15.46 16.34 47.06
CA SER A 950 14.97 14.96 47.11
C SER A 950 14.22 14.58 48.40
N THR A 951 14.13 15.47 49.39
CA THR A 951 13.38 15.23 50.64
C THR A 951 12.51 16.43 51.01
N THR A 952 11.22 16.17 51.21
CA THR A 952 10.28 17.08 51.89
C THR A 952 10.76 17.30 53.33
N GLY A 953 11.56 18.34 53.55
CA GLY A 953 11.96 18.80 54.88
C GLY A 953 13.35 18.35 55.35
N THR A 954 14.41 18.89 54.73
CA THR A 954 15.67 19.39 55.34
C THR A 954 16.70 19.57 54.22
N SER A 955 17.08 20.82 53.90
CA SER A 955 18.03 21.13 52.82
C SER A 955 19.46 20.86 53.27
N SER A 956 20.04 19.72 52.87
CA SER A 956 21.50 19.57 52.88
C SER A 956 22.07 20.26 51.64
N SER A 957 22.98 21.22 51.82
CA SER A 957 23.70 21.90 50.73
C SER A 957 25.07 21.26 50.49
N ILE A 958 25.54 21.26 49.24
CA ILE A 958 26.88 20.79 48.85
C ILE A 958 27.60 21.92 48.11
N SER A 959 28.86 22.20 48.49
CA SER A 959 29.73 23.17 47.79
C SER A 959 30.39 22.53 46.55
N LEU A 960 30.65 23.29 45.49
CA LEU A 960 31.36 22.84 44.27
C LEU A 960 32.59 23.71 43.98
N ASP A 961 33.68 23.09 43.49
CA ASP A 961 34.98 23.75 43.19
C ASP A 961 35.16 23.99 41.66
N ILE A 962 35.68 25.15 41.25
CA ILE A 962 35.85 25.53 39.83
C ILE A 962 37.25 25.15 39.30
N ILE A 963 37.34 24.46 38.15
CA ILE A 963 38.62 24.04 37.55
C ILE A 963 38.72 24.61 36.12
N LYS A 964 39.36 25.78 35.98
CA LYS A 964 39.77 26.55 34.76
C LYS A 964 39.05 26.29 33.40
N GLY A 965 38.54 27.36 32.78
CA GLY A 965 37.91 27.35 31.45
C GLY A 965 38.87 27.52 30.26
N TYR A 966 38.49 26.95 29.10
CA TYR A 966 39.12 27.17 27.80
C TYR A 966 38.20 27.97 26.87
N GLU A 967 38.74 28.95 26.16
CA GLU A 967 38.04 29.65 25.06
C GLU A 967 38.20 28.87 23.76
N ASN A 968 37.09 28.46 23.15
CA ASN A 968 37.04 28.16 21.73
C ASN A 968 35.70 28.68 21.18
N ASP A 969 35.75 29.49 20.11
CA ASP A 969 34.60 30.06 19.39
C ASP A 969 33.61 30.94 20.20
N GLY A 970 34.11 31.77 21.11
CA GLY A 970 33.33 32.86 21.70
C GLY A 970 32.26 32.47 22.72
N LYS A 971 32.29 31.23 23.24
CA LYS A 971 31.50 30.79 24.40
C LYS A 971 32.45 30.42 25.56
N ASN A 972 32.26 31.05 26.71
CA ASN A 972 33.05 30.78 27.92
C ASN A 972 32.48 29.52 28.61
N ILE A 973 33.13 28.38 28.44
CA ILE A 973 32.74 27.12 29.09
C ILE A 973 33.59 26.95 30.36
N LYS A 974 32.95 26.91 31.54
CA LYS A 974 33.62 26.60 32.82
C LYS A 974 33.35 25.13 33.21
N GLU A 975 34.38 24.44 33.70
CA GLU A 975 34.26 23.09 34.27
C GLU A 975 34.22 23.13 35.80
N LEU A 976 33.26 22.40 36.38
CA LEU A 976 33.04 22.27 37.82
C LEU A 976 33.44 20.87 38.30
N LYS A 977 34.19 20.78 39.40
CA LYS A 977 34.54 19.52 40.07
C LYS A 977 33.74 19.35 41.35
N ILE A 978 33.15 18.17 41.53
CA ILE A 978 32.40 17.82 42.73
C ILE A 978 33.39 17.44 43.84
N PRO A 979 33.37 18.09 45.02
CA PRO A 979 34.33 17.82 46.08
C PRO A 979 34.31 16.36 46.54
N GLY A 980 35.50 15.79 46.72
CA GLY A 980 35.66 14.37 47.08
C GLY A 980 35.50 13.39 45.92
N THR A 981 35.30 13.85 44.68
CA THR A 981 35.24 12.99 43.49
C THR A 981 36.03 13.58 42.32
N ASP A 982 36.46 12.75 41.37
CA ASP A 982 37.08 13.21 40.11
C ASP A 982 36.07 13.49 38.97
N GLU A 983 34.81 13.75 39.31
CA GLU A 983 33.76 13.98 38.32
C GLU A 983 33.67 15.48 37.94
N LEU A 984 33.72 15.78 36.64
CA LEU A 984 33.76 17.13 36.04
C LEU A 984 32.48 17.43 35.25
N ILE A 985 32.00 18.67 35.29
CA ILE A 985 30.77 19.13 34.58
C ILE A 985 31.03 20.44 33.84
N SER A 986 30.77 20.48 32.52
CA SER A 986 30.95 21.67 31.68
C SER A 986 29.62 22.42 31.45
N LEU A 987 29.60 23.75 31.64
CA LEU A 987 28.40 24.60 31.48
C LEU A 987 28.55 25.61 30.31
N ALA A 988 27.47 25.87 29.54
CA ALA A 988 27.42 26.83 28.42
C ALA A 988 26.57 28.09 28.76
N ASP A 989 26.30 29.03 27.84
CA ASP A 989 25.55 30.28 28.15
C ASP A 989 24.01 30.10 28.35
N PRO A 990 23.36 30.88 29.25
CA PRO A 990 21.97 30.62 29.70
C PRO A 990 20.82 31.21 28.85
N VAL A 991 19.65 30.56 28.85
CA VAL A 991 18.36 31.01 28.29
C VAL A 991 17.25 30.86 29.37
N ILE A 992 16.33 31.82 29.45
CA ILE A 992 15.29 31.91 30.49
C ILE A 992 14.11 30.96 30.18
N LEU A 993 13.79 30.04 31.09
CA LEU A 993 12.55 29.25 31.11
C LEU A 993 11.89 29.36 32.51
N PRO A 994 10.54 29.38 32.63
CA PRO A 994 9.88 29.63 33.92
C PRO A 994 9.39 28.33 34.62
N ARG A 995 10.19 27.25 34.64
CA ARG A 995 9.71 25.95 35.17
C ARG A 995 9.56 25.96 36.68
N LYS A 996 10.55 26.50 37.41
CA LYS A 996 10.53 26.61 38.87
C LYS A 996 9.35 27.47 39.38
N ASP A 997 9.15 28.65 38.79
CA ASP A 997 8.02 29.52 39.12
C ASP A 997 6.68 28.87 38.80
N GLY A 998 6.57 28.19 37.66
CA GLY A 998 5.37 27.43 37.29
C GLY A 998 5.00 26.38 38.35
N ILE A 999 5.98 25.62 38.85
CA ILE A 999 5.77 24.63 39.92
C ILE A 999 5.33 25.31 41.22
N THR A 1000 5.98 26.41 41.62
CA THR A 1000 5.68 27.14 42.86
C THR A 1000 4.25 27.64 42.88
N TYR A 1001 3.81 28.36 41.84
CA TYR A 1001 2.46 28.90 41.78
C TYR A 1001 1.40 27.80 41.63
N LEU A 1002 1.68 26.73 40.90
CA LEU A 1002 0.77 25.58 40.80
C LEU A 1002 0.63 24.85 42.15
N LYS A 1003 1.72 24.67 42.92
CA LYS A 1003 1.64 24.09 44.28
C LYS A 1003 0.83 24.97 45.21
N ARG A 1004 1.07 26.29 45.21
CA ARG A 1004 0.30 27.23 46.01
C ARG A 1004 -1.18 27.23 45.64
N ALA A 1005 -1.50 27.13 44.34
CA ALA A 1005 -2.87 26.94 43.89
C ALA A 1005 -3.50 25.65 44.43
N ALA A 1006 -2.75 24.54 44.46
CA ALA A 1006 -3.24 23.27 44.99
C ALA A 1006 -3.51 23.29 46.51
N GLU A 1007 -2.82 24.15 47.26
CA GLU A 1007 -3.07 24.35 48.70
C GLU A 1007 -4.37 25.12 48.97
N LEU A 1008 -4.72 26.02 48.05
CA LEU A 1008 -5.81 26.99 48.23
C LEU A 1008 -7.12 26.57 47.53
N LEU A 1009 -7.05 25.69 46.54
CA LEU A 1009 -8.21 25.21 45.78
C LEU A 1009 -8.67 23.83 46.26
N SER A 1010 -9.98 23.59 46.17
CA SER A 1010 -10.62 22.32 46.59
C SER A 1010 -11.25 21.54 45.44
N ASP A 1011 -11.38 22.13 44.25
CA ASP A 1011 -12.00 21.49 43.09
C ASP A 1011 -11.16 20.31 42.57
N LYS A 1012 -11.78 19.14 42.51
CA LYS A 1012 -11.10 17.87 42.25
C LYS A 1012 -10.54 17.78 40.83
N GLU A 1013 -11.22 18.35 39.84
CA GLU A 1013 -10.76 18.35 38.44
C GLU A 1013 -9.61 19.34 38.24
N THR A 1014 -9.72 20.54 38.81
CA THR A 1014 -8.68 21.56 38.78
C THR A 1014 -7.42 21.09 39.52
N LEU A 1015 -7.57 20.46 40.69
CA LEU A 1015 -6.44 19.86 41.42
C LEU A 1015 -5.76 18.73 40.63
N ALA A 1016 -6.55 17.90 39.93
CA ALA A 1016 -6.01 16.85 39.08
C ALA A 1016 -5.19 17.44 37.92
N ASP A 1017 -5.67 18.50 37.29
CA ASP A 1017 -4.97 19.21 36.22
C ASP A 1017 -3.71 19.93 36.73
N ILE A 1018 -3.76 20.56 37.91
CA ILE A 1018 -2.60 21.17 38.56
C ILE A 1018 -1.48 20.13 38.76
N HIS A 1019 -1.81 18.98 39.35
CA HIS A 1019 -0.83 17.92 39.56
C HIS A 1019 -0.31 17.33 38.24
N PHE A 1020 -1.16 17.22 37.21
CA PHE A 1020 -0.74 16.80 35.88
C PHE A 1020 0.28 17.78 35.26
N LYS A 1021 0.01 19.09 35.34
CA LYS A 1021 0.91 20.15 34.86
C LYS A 1021 2.24 20.16 35.61
N ILE A 1022 2.23 20.04 36.93
CA ILE A 1022 3.46 19.93 37.74
C ILE A 1022 4.28 18.70 37.32
N GLY A 1023 3.64 17.54 37.14
CA GLY A 1023 4.29 16.32 36.67
C GLY A 1023 4.98 16.49 35.31
N ASN A 1024 4.33 17.18 34.37
CA ASN A 1024 4.92 17.51 33.07
C ASN A 1024 6.12 18.46 33.19
N ILE A 1025 6.05 19.49 34.05
CA ILE A 1025 7.18 20.40 34.25
C ILE A 1025 8.39 19.66 34.80
N TYR A 1026 8.23 18.79 35.80
CA TYR A 1026 9.32 17.96 36.32
C TYR A 1026 9.89 17.01 35.26
N LEU A 1027 9.04 16.44 34.41
CA LEU A 1027 9.48 15.59 33.31
C LEU A 1027 10.29 16.38 32.26
N TRP A 1028 9.87 17.60 31.93
CA TRP A 1028 10.61 18.50 31.04
C TRP A 1028 11.91 19.02 31.66
N ALA A 1029 11.95 19.17 32.98
CA ALA A 1029 13.16 19.47 33.72
C ALA A 1029 14.13 18.27 33.82
N GLY A 1030 13.72 17.06 33.42
CA GLY A 1030 14.58 15.87 33.34
C GLY A 1030 14.44 14.88 34.52
N SER A 1031 13.67 15.20 35.56
CA SER A 1031 13.46 14.28 36.70
C SER A 1031 12.19 13.45 36.56
N LYS A 1032 12.39 12.18 36.22
CA LYS A 1032 11.32 11.16 36.25
C LYS A 1032 10.93 10.81 37.69
N LYS A 1033 11.89 10.84 38.64
CA LYS A 1033 11.68 10.50 40.05
C LYS A 1033 10.75 11.50 40.74
N GLN A 1034 10.87 12.79 40.44
CA GLN A 1034 9.99 13.82 40.98
C GLN A 1034 8.67 13.94 40.21
N ALA A 1035 8.61 13.57 38.94
CA ALA A 1035 7.39 13.67 38.12
C ALA A 1035 6.30 12.66 38.50
N TYR A 1036 6.66 11.39 38.76
CA TYR A 1036 5.66 10.31 38.92
C TYR A 1036 4.67 10.49 40.09
N PRO A 1037 5.06 11.00 41.29
CA PRO A 1037 4.12 11.15 42.40
C PRO A 1037 3.01 12.17 42.07
N TYR A 1038 3.30 13.17 41.23
CA TYR A 1038 2.29 14.14 40.80
C TYR A 1038 1.32 13.56 39.77
N PHE A 1039 1.79 12.71 38.86
CA PHE A 1039 0.88 11.97 37.98
C PHE A 1039 0.02 10.96 38.75
N GLU A 1040 0.56 10.30 39.78
CA GLU A 1040 -0.22 9.44 40.69
C GLU A 1040 -1.29 10.24 41.44
N LYS A 1041 -0.93 11.41 42.00
CA LYS A 1041 -1.89 12.31 42.65
C LYS A 1041 -2.98 12.78 41.70
N SER A 1042 -2.62 13.16 40.48
CA SER A 1042 -3.58 13.53 39.42
C SER A 1042 -4.58 12.41 39.14
N LEU A 1043 -4.11 11.17 39.00
CA LEU A 1043 -4.97 9.99 38.79
C LEU A 1043 -5.78 9.56 40.01
N GLY A 1044 -5.26 9.79 41.22
CA GLY A 1044 -6.00 9.58 42.46
C GLY A 1044 -7.19 10.52 42.59
N MET A 1045 -7.11 11.69 41.95
CA MET A 1045 -8.23 12.62 41.81
C MET A 1045 -9.12 12.22 40.63
N VAL A 1046 -8.62 12.30 39.39
CA VAL A 1046 -9.38 11.94 38.18
C VAL A 1046 -8.80 10.68 37.56
N SER A 1047 -9.48 9.56 37.78
CA SER A 1047 -8.98 8.23 37.40
C SER A 1047 -8.94 7.99 35.89
N ASP A 1048 -9.79 8.65 35.10
CA ASP A 1048 -9.88 8.45 33.65
C ASP A 1048 -9.06 9.47 32.86
N ASN A 1049 -7.77 9.59 33.18
CA ASN A 1049 -6.84 10.44 32.43
C ASN A 1049 -5.79 9.59 31.70
N ALA A 1050 -6.07 9.26 30.44
CA ALA A 1050 -5.19 8.45 29.58
C ALA A 1050 -3.79 9.07 29.43
N ASN A 1051 -3.70 10.39 29.31
CA ASN A 1051 -2.43 11.10 29.11
C ASN A 1051 -1.51 10.95 30.34
N ALA A 1052 -2.05 11.07 31.56
CA ALA A 1052 -1.29 10.87 32.79
C ALA A 1052 -0.78 9.43 32.93
N ARG A 1053 -1.61 8.44 32.57
CA ARG A 1053 -1.24 7.02 32.60
C ARG A 1053 -0.14 6.69 31.60
N LEU A 1054 -0.22 7.23 30.38
CA LEU A 1054 0.82 7.05 29.36
C LEU A 1054 2.18 7.59 29.85
N LYS A 1055 2.21 8.75 30.53
CA LYS A 1055 3.43 9.30 31.13
C LYS A 1055 3.96 8.43 32.29
N LEU A 1056 3.07 7.92 33.15
CA LEU A 1056 3.46 7.04 34.24
C LEU A 1056 4.05 5.72 33.76
N VAL A 1057 3.53 5.13 32.68
CA VAL A 1057 4.10 3.92 32.08
C VAL A 1057 5.57 4.13 31.74
N ASP A 1058 5.89 5.24 31.06
CA ASP A 1058 7.26 5.57 30.66
C ASP A 1058 8.18 5.84 31.85
N ILE A 1059 7.66 6.53 32.87
CA ILE A 1059 8.41 6.84 34.07
C ILE A 1059 8.67 5.58 34.89
N TYR A 1060 7.65 4.76 35.15
CA TYR A 1060 7.82 3.52 35.91
C TYR A 1060 8.74 2.54 35.20
N ALA A 1061 8.65 2.40 33.88
CA ALA A 1061 9.57 1.58 33.11
C ALA A 1061 11.02 2.07 33.28
N ALA A 1062 11.26 3.39 33.19
CA ALA A 1062 12.58 3.98 33.39
C ALA A 1062 13.11 3.86 34.84
N LEU A 1063 12.22 3.76 35.83
CA LEU A 1063 12.56 3.57 37.24
C LEU A 1063 12.59 2.08 37.65
N TYR A 1064 12.53 1.15 36.69
CA TYR A 1064 12.47 -0.30 36.91
C TYR A 1064 11.29 -0.75 37.81
N LYS A 1065 10.22 0.04 37.88
CA LYS A 1065 8.95 -0.27 38.59
C LYS A 1065 7.98 -1.02 37.67
N ASN A 1066 8.41 -2.18 37.21
CA ASN A 1066 7.75 -2.97 36.16
C ASN A 1066 6.29 -3.38 36.50
N SER A 1067 5.99 -3.73 37.75
CA SER A 1067 4.64 -4.06 38.19
C SER A 1067 3.68 -2.88 38.11
N SER A 1068 4.15 -1.69 38.49
CA SER A 1068 3.38 -0.44 38.38
C SER A 1068 3.15 -0.04 36.93
N ALA A 1069 4.16 -0.17 36.07
CA ALA A 1069 4.02 0.06 34.62
C ALA A 1069 2.98 -0.87 34.00
N LEU A 1070 3.04 -2.17 34.32
CA LEU A 1070 2.09 -3.17 33.84
C LEU A 1070 0.66 -2.88 34.29
N LYS A 1071 0.46 -2.45 35.55
CA LYS A 1071 -0.86 -2.04 36.05
C LYS A 1071 -1.47 -0.90 35.24
N GLN A 1072 -0.68 0.10 34.88
CA GLN A 1072 -1.14 1.22 34.05
C GLN A 1072 -1.39 0.79 32.60
N LEU A 1073 -0.55 -0.07 32.04
CA LEU A 1073 -0.72 -0.62 30.68
C LEU A 1073 -1.99 -1.46 30.56
N ASN A 1074 -2.28 -2.31 31.54
CA ASN A 1074 -3.51 -3.10 31.57
C ASN A 1074 -4.73 -2.20 31.65
N TYR A 1075 -4.72 -1.17 32.50
CA TYR A 1075 -5.81 -0.20 32.54
C TYR A 1075 -6.03 0.46 31.17
N LEU A 1076 -4.96 0.96 30.52
CA LEU A 1076 -5.05 1.58 29.19
C LEU A 1076 -5.54 0.59 28.12
N TYR A 1077 -5.18 -0.69 28.25
CA TYR A 1077 -5.64 -1.74 27.35
C TYR A 1077 -7.15 -2.02 27.54
N ASP A 1078 -7.57 -2.19 28.79
CA ASP A 1078 -8.96 -2.49 29.16
C ASP A 1078 -9.89 -1.31 28.84
N SER A 1079 -9.41 -0.06 28.99
CA SER A 1079 -10.15 1.15 28.64
C SER A 1079 -10.09 1.52 27.15
N SER A 1080 -9.43 0.70 26.31
CA SER A 1080 -9.23 0.97 24.87
C SER A 1080 -8.53 2.30 24.54
N GLN A 1081 -7.75 2.84 25.49
CA GLN A 1081 -6.99 4.08 25.35
C GLN A 1081 -5.49 3.84 25.06
N ILE A 1082 -5.07 2.58 24.88
CA ILE A 1082 -3.67 2.20 24.63
C ILE A 1082 -3.26 2.48 23.18
N ASN A 1083 -2.15 3.22 23.01
CA ASN A 1083 -1.57 3.47 21.70
C ASN A 1083 -0.61 2.33 21.26
N PHE A 1084 -0.14 2.37 20.01
CA PHE A 1084 0.76 1.35 19.44
C PHE A 1084 1.98 1.06 20.34
N GLU A 1085 2.74 2.10 20.69
CA GLU A 1085 4.00 1.94 21.44
C GLU A 1085 3.77 1.26 22.79
N LYS A 1086 2.70 1.64 23.49
CA LYS A 1086 2.37 1.05 24.79
C LYS A 1086 1.78 -0.35 24.64
N ARG A 1087 1.08 -0.64 23.54
CA ARG A 1087 0.61 -2.00 23.22
C ARG A 1087 1.77 -2.95 22.95
N MET A 1088 2.81 -2.50 22.24
CA MET A 1088 4.02 -3.29 22.03
C MET A 1088 4.74 -3.54 23.36
N LEU A 1089 4.85 -2.52 24.21
CA LEU A 1089 5.44 -2.65 25.54
C LEU A 1089 4.63 -3.63 26.42
N LEU A 1090 3.30 -3.58 26.38
CA LEU A 1090 2.44 -4.54 27.09
C LEU A 1090 2.63 -5.97 26.56
N ALA A 1091 2.76 -6.16 25.25
CA ALA A 1091 3.08 -7.45 24.67
C ALA A 1091 4.44 -7.96 25.17
N GLU A 1092 5.45 -7.10 25.21
CA GLU A 1092 6.78 -7.40 25.73
C GLU A 1092 6.76 -7.82 27.21
N PHE A 1093 6.01 -7.10 28.07
CA PHE A 1093 5.79 -7.51 29.46
C PHE A 1093 5.17 -8.90 29.58
N ASN A 1094 4.15 -9.21 28.77
CA ASN A 1094 3.51 -10.53 28.77
C ASN A 1094 4.47 -11.63 28.27
N ILE A 1095 5.31 -11.34 27.27
CA ILE A 1095 6.36 -12.26 26.81
C ILE A 1095 7.32 -12.59 27.96
N HIS A 1096 7.79 -11.59 28.70
CA HIS A 1096 8.69 -11.79 29.83
C HIS A 1096 8.03 -12.48 31.02
N ALA A 1097 6.73 -12.29 31.21
CA ALA A 1097 5.93 -12.98 32.22
C ALA A 1097 5.62 -14.45 31.85
N GLY A 1098 5.97 -14.90 30.64
CA GLY A 1098 5.63 -16.25 30.14
C GLY A 1098 4.19 -16.40 29.64
N GLU A 1099 3.44 -15.29 29.57
CA GLU A 1099 2.06 -15.20 29.13
C GLU A 1099 2.00 -15.09 27.59
N PHE A 1100 2.57 -16.08 26.90
CA PHE A 1100 2.82 -16.03 25.46
C PHE A 1100 1.54 -15.93 24.63
N GLU A 1101 0.43 -16.51 25.08
CA GLU A 1101 -0.86 -16.43 24.39
C GLU A 1101 -1.40 -15.00 24.42
N LYS A 1102 -1.39 -14.35 25.59
CA LYS A 1102 -1.79 -12.95 25.75
C LYS A 1102 -0.92 -12.03 24.90
N ALA A 1103 0.39 -12.25 24.89
CA ALA A 1103 1.30 -11.52 24.02
C ALA A 1103 0.98 -11.73 22.53
N GLY A 1104 0.69 -12.96 22.11
CA GLY A 1104 0.32 -13.27 20.72
C GLY A 1104 -0.94 -12.52 20.28
N ILE A 1105 -1.96 -12.49 21.14
CA ILE A 1105 -3.20 -11.73 20.90
C ILE A 1105 -2.91 -10.23 20.75
N LEU A 1106 -2.05 -9.66 21.62
CA LEU A 1106 -1.66 -8.26 21.55
C LEU A 1106 -0.93 -7.92 20.25
N LEU A 1107 -0.02 -8.80 19.80
CA LEU A 1107 0.75 -8.62 18.57
C LEU A 1107 -0.12 -8.77 17.31
N ASN A 1108 -1.05 -9.72 17.29
CA ASN A 1108 -2.00 -9.88 16.19
C ASN A 1108 -2.89 -8.64 16.06
N LYS A 1109 -3.45 -8.15 17.16
CA LYS A 1109 -4.22 -6.90 17.16
C LYS A 1109 -3.35 -5.71 16.73
N ALA A 1110 -2.09 -5.64 17.12
CA ALA A 1110 -1.19 -4.56 16.70
C ALA A 1110 -0.92 -4.58 15.19
N GLU A 1111 -0.82 -5.75 14.56
CA GLU A 1111 -0.59 -5.87 13.11
C GLU A 1111 -1.81 -5.47 12.29
N VAL A 1112 -3.01 -5.81 12.77
CA VAL A 1112 -4.28 -5.40 12.16
C VAL A 1112 -4.44 -3.88 12.22
N ILE A 1113 -4.19 -3.28 13.38
CA ILE A 1113 -4.40 -1.84 13.60
C ILE A 1113 -3.26 -1.00 12.96
N TYR A 1114 -2.03 -1.51 12.93
CA TYR A 1114 -0.84 -0.78 12.47
C TYR A 1114 -0.06 -1.55 11.39
N PRO A 1115 -0.66 -1.78 10.21
CA PRO A 1115 -0.08 -2.60 9.14
C PRO A 1115 1.18 -2.00 8.50
N TYR A 1116 1.52 -0.75 8.83
CA TYR A 1116 2.74 -0.06 8.40
C TYR A 1116 3.90 -0.16 9.42
N ARG A 1117 3.68 -0.79 10.59
CA ARG A 1117 4.71 -1.02 11.63
C ARG A 1117 5.02 -2.52 11.82
N VAL A 1118 4.91 -3.29 10.72
CA VAL A 1118 5.15 -4.74 10.67
C VAL A 1118 6.54 -5.14 11.17
N PRO A 1119 7.64 -4.41 10.90
CA PRO A 1119 8.96 -4.77 11.43
C PRO A 1119 9.00 -4.86 12.96
N GLU A 1120 8.48 -3.85 13.67
CA GLU A 1120 8.47 -3.81 15.14
C GLU A 1120 7.64 -4.94 15.76
N ILE A 1121 6.55 -5.35 15.09
CA ILE A 1121 5.69 -6.45 15.52
C ILE A 1121 6.38 -7.80 15.25
N THR A 1122 7.09 -7.91 14.13
CA THR A 1122 7.80 -9.12 13.72
C THR A 1122 8.97 -9.43 14.65
N ASP A 1123 9.72 -8.43 15.14
CA ASP A 1123 10.76 -8.61 16.17
C ASP A 1123 10.16 -9.24 17.45
N LEU A 1124 9.08 -8.66 17.96
CA LEU A 1124 8.45 -9.15 19.19
C LEU A 1124 7.82 -10.54 19.03
N ARG A 1125 7.29 -10.90 17.85
CA ARG A 1125 6.86 -12.28 17.54
C ARG A 1125 8.04 -13.25 17.51
N GLY A 1126 9.19 -12.82 16.99
CA GLY A 1126 10.44 -13.57 17.06
C GLY A 1126 10.83 -13.86 18.51
N ARG A 1127 10.83 -12.82 19.37
CA ARG A 1127 11.14 -12.93 20.81
C ARG A 1127 10.16 -13.83 21.55
N LEU A 1128 8.87 -13.69 21.29
CA LEU A 1128 7.80 -14.51 21.86
C LEU A 1128 8.07 -15.99 21.60
N ASN A 1129 8.29 -16.36 20.33
CA ASN A 1129 8.52 -17.75 19.96
C ASN A 1129 9.85 -18.28 20.50
N MET A 1130 10.87 -17.42 20.60
CA MET A 1130 12.15 -17.79 21.21
C MET A 1130 11.99 -18.12 22.70
N LEU A 1131 11.30 -17.28 23.47
CA LEU A 1131 11.07 -17.46 24.91
C LEU A 1131 10.04 -18.56 25.21
N ALA A 1132 9.08 -18.78 24.32
CA ALA A 1132 8.18 -19.93 24.35
C ALA A 1132 8.85 -21.27 23.98
N ASN A 1133 10.18 -21.29 23.81
CA ASN A 1133 10.99 -22.44 23.42
C ASN A 1133 10.57 -23.08 22.08
N LYS A 1134 10.13 -22.26 21.11
CA LYS A 1134 9.76 -22.64 19.74
C LYS A 1134 10.77 -22.07 18.72
N PRO A 1135 12.04 -22.52 18.74
CA PRO A 1135 13.11 -21.89 17.96
C PRO A 1135 12.91 -21.94 16.45
N LYS A 1136 12.26 -22.97 15.90
CA LYS A 1136 11.95 -23.07 14.46
C LYS A 1136 10.99 -21.98 13.99
N GLN A 1137 9.99 -21.64 14.80
CA GLN A 1137 9.02 -20.58 14.48
C GLN A 1137 9.68 -19.20 14.65
N ALA A 1138 10.52 -19.03 15.67
CA ALA A 1138 11.28 -17.79 15.87
C ALA A 1138 12.21 -17.46 14.69
N ILE A 1139 12.84 -18.48 14.08
CA ILE A 1139 13.69 -18.31 12.90
C ILE A 1139 12.94 -17.63 11.75
N GLY A 1140 11.74 -18.11 11.40
CA GLY A 1140 10.97 -17.53 10.29
C GLY A 1140 10.62 -16.05 10.50
N PHE A 1141 10.30 -15.65 11.73
CA PHE A 1141 10.06 -14.25 12.06
C PHE A 1141 11.33 -13.41 11.97
N TYR A 1142 12.45 -13.90 12.51
CA TYR A 1142 13.70 -13.14 12.47
C TYR A 1142 14.32 -13.05 11.08
N GLU A 1143 14.16 -14.06 10.22
CA GLU A 1143 14.57 -14.00 8.80
C GLU A 1143 13.77 -12.93 8.06
N ASN A 1144 12.46 -12.85 8.31
CA ASN A 1144 11.62 -11.82 7.74
C ASN A 1144 11.98 -10.42 8.29
N TYR A 1145 12.16 -10.29 9.61
CA TYR A 1145 12.52 -9.04 10.26
C TYR A 1145 13.88 -8.49 9.79
N SER A 1146 14.88 -9.37 9.66
CA SER A 1146 16.23 -8.98 9.25
C SER A 1146 16.25 -8.31 7.87
N ASN A 1147 15.37 -8.72 6.95
CA ASN A 1147 15.27 -8.16 5.61
C ASN A 1147 14.61 -6.77 5.54
N GLN A 1148 14.07 -6.26 6.64
CA GLN A 1148 13.22 -5.06 6.66
C GLN A 1148 13.78 -3.89 7.49
N VAL A 1149 14.96 -4.04 8.12
CA VAL A 1149 15.46 -3.07 9.12
C VAL A 1149 16.82 -2.46 8.80
N SER A 1150 17.11 -1.29 9.41
CA SER A 1150 18.39 -0.57 9.26
C SER A 1150 19.60 -1.37 9.75
N ASN A 1151 20.80 -1.01 9.29
CA ASN A 1151 22.05 -1.76 9.52
C ASN A 1151 22.30 -2.14 11.00
N ASP A 1152 22.08 -1.24 11.95
CA ASP A 1152 22.30 -1.52 13.38
C ASP A 1152 21.29 -2.55 13.93
N LYS A 1153 20.03 -2.48 13.48
CA LYS A 1153 18.98 -3.45 13.85
C LYS A 1153 19.18 -4.78 13.12
N HIS A 1154 19.69 -4.75 11.89
CA HIS A 1154 20.04 -5.93 11.10
C HIS A 1154 21.16 -6.72 11.79
N MET A 1155 22.22 -6.05 12.26
CA MET A 1155 23.32 -6.64 13.03
C MET A 1155 22.83 -7.50 14.22
N ILE A 1156 21.94 -6.94 15.05
CA ILE A 1156 21.41 -7.63 16.24
C ILE A 1156 20.50 -8.80 15.84
N SER A 1157 19.67 -8.63 14.79
CA SER A 1157 18.80 -9.70 14.29
C SER A 1157 19.58 -10.88 13.69
N ALA A 1158 20.66 -10.61 12.95
CA ALA A 1158 21.52 -11.61 12.34
C ALA A 1158 22.25 -12.44 13.42
N TYR A 1159 22.73 -11.80 14.48
CA TYR A 1159 23.32 -12.52 15.62
C TYR A 1159 22.27 -13.39 16.33
N THR A 1160 21.04 -12.90 16.45
CA THR A 1160 19.93 -13.66 17.05
C THR A 1160 19.56 -14.89 16.21
N LEU A 1161 19.55 -14.77 14.88
CA LEU A 1161 19.38 -15.91 13.97
C LEU A 1161 20.50 -16.94 14.09
N ALA A 1162 21.76 -16.48 14.20
CA ALA A 1162 22.89 -17.37 14.42
C ALA A 1162 22.69 -18.23 15.70
N ARG A 1163 22.26 -17.60 16.80
CA ARG A 1163 21.98 -18.29 18.07
C ARG A 1163 20.84 -19.30 17.94
N LEU A 1164 19.75 -18.93 17.26
CA LEU A 1164 18.60 -19.82 17.06
C LEU A 1164 18.97 -21.04 16.20
N TYR A 1165 19.71 -20.84 15.11
CA TYR A 1165 20.17 -21.94 14.27
C TYR A 1165 21.14 -22.87 15.02
N ALA A 1166 22.05 -22.31 15.83
CA ALA A 1166 22.95 -23.09 16.67
C ALA A 1166 22.18 -23.93 17.69
N LYS A 1167 21.17 -23.34 18.34
CA LYS A 1167 20.25 -24.04 19.27
C LYS A 1167 19.51 -25.20 18.60
N THR A 1168 19.14 -25.07 17.32
CA THR A 1168 18.48 -26.14 16.55
C THR A 1168 19.43 -27.17 15.94
N GLY A 1169 20.75 -27.03 16.16
CA GLY A 1169 21.78 -27.95 15.64
C GLY A 1169 22.21 -27.70 14.20
N ASN A 1170 21.70 -26.64 13.53
CA ASN A 1170 22.11 -26.29 12.18
C ASN A 1170 23.35 -25.38 12.22
N ASN A 1171 24.50 -25.99 12.48
CA ASN A 1171 25.77 -25.27 12.64
C ASN A 1171 26.20 -24.52 11.36
N ASN A 1172 25.83 -24.99 10.17
CA ASN A 1172 26.19 -24.33 8.91
C ASN A 1172 25.47 -22.99 8.75
N LYS A 1173 24.14 -22.97 8.91
CA LYS A 1173 23.37 -21.73 8.88
C LYS A 1173 23.71 -20.81 10.05
N ALA A 1174 23.97 -21.38 11.23
CA ALA A 1174 24.40 -20.60 12.39
C ALA A 1174 25.70 -19.84 12.11
N MET A 1175 26.68 -20.49 11.47
CA MET A 1175 27.94 -19.85 11.11
C MET A 1175 27.74 -18.77 10.05
N GLN A 1176 26.88 -19.00 9.05
CA GLN A 1176 26.59 -18.02 8.00
C GLN A 1176 25.98 -16.73 8.56
N TRP A 1177 24.95 -16.85 9.41
CA TRP A 1177 24.32 -15.68 10.04
C TRP A 1177 25.25 -14.96 11.02
N LEU A 1178 26.17 -15.68 11.66
CA LEU A 1178 27.20 -15.08 12.51
C LEU A 1178 28.19 -14.25 11.70
N GLU A 1179 28.63 -14.75 10.54
CA GLU A 1179 29.46 -13.99 9.60
C GLU A 1179 28.75 -12.72 9.13
N THR A 1180 27.46 -12.81 8.82
CA THR A 1180 26.61 -11.65 8.49
C THR A 1180 26.62 -10.63 9.63
N ALA A 1181 26.33 -11.05 10.87
CA ALA A 1181 26.32 -10.14 12.02
C ALA A 1181 27.65 -9.41 12.21
N ILE A 1182 28.78 -10.13 12.09
CA ILE A 1182 30.13 -9.55 12.20
C ILE A 1182 30.41 -8.59 11.04
N GLY A 1183 29.96 -8.92 9.82
CA GLY A 1183 30.06 -8.05 8.65
C GLY A 1183 29.36 -6.70 8.84
N TYR A 1184 28.25 -6.67 9.59
CA TYR A 1184 27.54 -5.47 9.98
C TYR A 1184 28.06 -4.80 11.27
N GLY A 1185 29.18 -5.27 11.83
CA GLY A 1185 29.87 -4.61 12.94
C GLY A 1185 29.75 -5.29 14.30
N PHE A 1186 29.15 -6.49 14.39
CA PHE A 1186 29.04 -7.21 15.66
C PHE A 1186 30.42 -7.69 16.17
N ASN A 1187 30.97 -7.00 17.17
CA ASN A 1187 32.32 -7.25 17.68
C ASN A 1187 32.38 -7.48 19.21
N TYR A 1188 31.26 -7.86 19.83
CA TYR A 1188 31.17 -8.13 21.26
C TYR A 1188 31.87 -9.45 21.64
N THR A 1189 33.19 -9.40 21.78
CA THR A 1189 34.07 -10.56 22.05
C THR A 1189 33.66 -11.35 23.28
N TYR A 1190 33.27 -10.67 24.37
CA TYR A 1190 32.76 -11.32 25.58
C TYR A 1190 31.53 -12.19 25.30
N VAL A 1191 30.58 -11.68 24.51
CA VAL A 1191 29.35 -12.42 24.16
C VAL A 1191 29.68 -13.63 23.29
N LEU A 1192 30.55 -13.47 22.29
CA LEU A 1192 30.99 -14.57 21.41
C LEU A 1192 31.71 -15.69 22.18
N GLN A 1193 32.50 -15.34 23.21
CA GLN A 1193 33.23 -16.30 24.02
C GLN A 1193 32.35 -17.02 25.04
N ASN A 1194 31.29 -16.39 25.54
CA ASN A 1194 30.51 -16.91 26.65
C ASN A 1194 29.11 -17.43 26.27
N ASP A 1195 28.62 -17.16 25.06
CA ASP A 1195 27.31 -17.70 24.64
C ASP A 1195 27.34 -19.24 24.53
N GLY A 1196 26.57 -19.89 25.41
CA GLY A 1196 26.47 -21.35 25.49
C GLY A 1196 25.92 -21.99 24.22
N TYR A 1197 25.06 -21.30 23.46
CA TYR A 1197 24.52 -21.83 22.20
C TYR A 1197 25.60 -21.97 21.12
N MET A 1198 26.71 -21.24 21.24
CA MET A 1198 27.81 -21.27 20.27
C MET A 1198 28.88 -22.32 20.58
N LEU A 1199 28.71 -23.15 21.61
CA LEU A 1199 29.75 -24.06 22.10
C LEU A 1199 30.24 -25.06 21.04
N ASN A 1200 29.34 -25.56 20.19
CA ASN A 1200 29.71 -26.46 19.09
C ASN A 1200 30.42 -25.74 17.94
N LEU A 1201 30.01 -24.50 17.64
CA LEU A 1201 30.61 -23.66 16.61
C LEU A 1201 32.03 -23.24 16.99
N ARG A 1202 32.27 -22.96 18.29
CA ARG A 1202 33.58 -22.58 18.84
C ARG A 1202 34.70 -23.59 18.58
N LYS A 1203 34.34 -24.88 18.43
CA LYS A 1203 35.29 -25.97 18.16
C LYS A 1203 35.71 -26.05 16.68
N THR A 1204 35.07 -25.29 15.80
CA THR A 1204 35.34 -25.34 14.35
C THR A 1204 36.53 -24.45 13.96
N ALA A 1205 37.31 -24.89 12.96
CA ALA A 1205 38.42 -24.10 12.42
C ALA A 1205 37.95 -22.75 11.84
N LYS A 1206 36.74 -22.72 11.28
CA LYS A 1206 36.11 -21.52 10.71
C LYS A 1206 35.83 -20.46 11.78
N TRP A 1207 35.33 -20.87 12.95
CA TRP A 1207 35.17 -19.98 14.11
C TRP A 1207 36.49 -19.39 14.58
N GLN A 1208 37.51 -20.24 14.77
CA GLN A 1208 38.83 -19.80 15.26
C GLN A 1208 39.46 -18.75 14.33
N LYS A 1209 39.37 -18.97 13.01
CA LYS A 1209 39.83 -18.01 11.99
C LYS A 1209 39.08 -16.68 12.06
N MET A 1210 37.76 -16.72 12.25
CA MET A 1210 36.90 -15.55 12.30
C MET A 1210 37.13 -14.71 13.56
N ILE A 1211 37.25 -15.33 14.73
CA ILE A 1211 37.53 -14.61 15.99
C ILE A 1211 38.92 -13.96 15.96
N ASN A 1212 39.95 -14.64 15.46
CA ASN A 1212 41.29 -14.06 15.34
C ASN A 1212 41.31 -12.78 14.49
N ASN A 1213 40.47 -12.70 13.45
CA ASN A 1213 40.33 -11.51 12.62
C ASN A 1213 39.62 -10.35 13.33
N ILE A 1214 38.64 -10.63 14.21
CA ILE A 1214 37.98 -9.61 15.04
C ILE A 1214 38.96 -9.09 16.09
N SER A 1215 39.69 -9.98 16.77
CA SER A 1215 40.70 -9.64 17.77
C SER A 1215 41.80 -8.72 17.20
N MET A 1216 42.27 -8.96 15.96
CA MET A 1216 43.23 -8.06 15.29
C MET A 1216 42.63 -6.69 14.91
N LYS A 1217 41.35 -6.61 14.54
CA LYS A 1217 40.68 -5.33 14.23
C LYS A 1217 40.38 -4.50 15.46
N VAL A 1218 40.03 -5.11 16.59
CA VAL A 1218 39.83 -4.41 17.87
C VAL A 1218 41.14 -3.86 18.42
N TYR A 1219 42.25 -4.61 18.29
CA TYR A 1219 43.60 -4.15 18.67
C TYR A 1219 44.08 -2.93 17.87
N ASN A 1220 43.57 -2.74 16.64
CA ASN A 1220 43.86 -1.58 15.81
C ASN A 1220 42.91 -0.39 16.03
N LYS A 1221 41.77 -0.58 16.71
CA LYS A 1221 40.79 0.48 17.01
C LYS A 1221 40.90 1.02 18.45
N SER A 1222 41.49 0.27 19.37
CA SER A 1222 41.67 0.67 20.78
C SER A 1222 42.81 1.67 21.02
N LYS A 1223 43.23 2.43 20.00
CA LYS A 1223 44.22 3.51 20.14
C LYS A 1223 43.60 4.90 20.29
N THR A 1224 42.28 5.04 20.25
CA THR A 1224 41.66 6.37 20.16
C THR A 1224 40.46 6.69 21.04
N VAL A 1225 39.88 5.77 21.81
CA VAL A 1225 38.87 6.15 22.83
C VAL A 1225 38.83 5.10 23.94
N GLU A 1226 39.18 5.51 25.16
CA GLU A 1226 38.83 4.84 26.42
C GLU A 1226 37.57 5.50 26.99
#